data_AF-A0A2S4UP30-F1
#
_entry.id   AF-A0A2S4UP30-F1
#
_cell.length_a   1.000
_cell.length_b   1.000
_cell.length_c   1.000
_cell.angle_alpha   90.00
_cell.angle_beta   90.00
_cell.angle_gamma   90.00
#
_symmetry.space_group_name_H-M   'P 1'
#
loop_
_entity.id
_entity.type
_entity.pdbx_description
1 polymer ?
#
loop_
_entity_poly.entity_id
_entity_poly.type
_entity_poly.pdbx_seq_one_letter_code
_entity_poly.pdbx_strand_id
1 'polypeptide(L)'
;MNCNATLSAQSNAGTNHLWRHYNRCKTEPRQSLLAPRNGAQQAQSSDHHRLSRFNQELVQENLVKMVVAHEYRFKMVEDQSFLNFMGSLQPKFKVIDKNNLEGECMNLYKQQKISIIKQFNDHPGKIAIHIERWSCIYTFDFLKVSARYINSDWKLINRTIAFRLLPPPVDETVIVECIINALTDWKLLNKCGSITTESTPTNDLAVNKIKELLKERVDLGEDNFHIRCGATAIKAMVEETFKVNQETISKLRRLVHLVTESESTEQSFRAVADQCGLSSTNTTIPSRDFVLEWDSTHQMISNSLDFRLVFEHLNATQPEYIDSPTPQEWLQLSTLKDALSVFHEAVSCLASTESPSSNRSFINMKKIERYLSKPEHYENNHSINIICPLADGFQKYWNTIKEFSEIASVFDPRLKFQYLQFSLVKQHDPKLAEEKLSNSRNRLYMIFQTYLPIHPTLDGGIGGEMKTEEDQLPREPMKIDSEIDEFQRFLAASIHPSLAFSSSFSSISKKEHPSSNSSSNQHHQWFKSFLLSPKALNLLLWVPVAIVIHEHGVGLVRISGKHPEFPGTLLTKRILGLEGDIIKRVKTEGINTGPGLVRVPMGHCWVEGDEPFHSKDSNSFGAIPLGLATAKVTWIVLAIS
;
A
#
# COMPACT_ATOMS: atom_id res chain seq x y z
N MET A 1 -54.16 -8.72 -29.73
CA MET A 1 -54.23 -8.40 -31.17
C MET A 1 -54.08 -6.89 -31.35
N ASN A 2 -52.86 -6.35 -31.26
CA ASN A 2 -52.63 -4.92 -31.44
C ASN A 2 -51.96 -4.68 -32.79
N CYS A 3 -52.78 -4.35 -33.77
CA CYS A 3 -52.34 -3.84 -35.05
C CYS A 3 -52.07 -2.34 -34.91
N ASN A 4 -50.81 -1.94 -34.91
CA ASN A 4 -50.40 -0.52 -34.83
C ASN A 4 -50.67 0.26 -36.13
N ALA A 5 -51.78 0.02 -36.82
CA ALA A 5 -52.13 0.77 -38.03
C ALA A 5 -52.91 2.04 -37.65
N THR A 6 -52.43 3.18 -38.11
CA THR A 6 -53.09 4.49 -37.91
C THR A 6 -54.21 4.65 -38.93
N LEU A 7 -55.47 4.69 -38.48
CA LEU A 7 -56.65 4.86 -39.34
C LEU A 7 -57.19 6.29 -39.21
N SER A 8 -57.69 6.88 -40.31
CA SER A 8 -58.16 8.27 -40.29
C SER A 8 -59.60 8.38 -39.77
N ALA A 9 -59.86 9.31 -38.86
CA ALA A 9 -61.18 9.55 -38.27
C ALA A 9 -61.78 10.92 -38.65
N GLN A 10 -61.49 11.41 -39.86
CA GLN A 10 -62.04 12.69 -40.32
C GLN A 10 -63.51 12.53 -40.74
N SER A 11 -64.34 13.55 -40.47
CA SER A 11 -65.80 13.51 -40.65
C SER A 11 -66.28 13.40 -42.11
N ASN A 12 -65.38 13.65 -43.07
CA ASN A 12 -65.59 13.51 -44.50
C ASN A 12 -65.09 12.15 -45.06
N ALA A 13 -64.50 11.29 -44.21
CA ALA A 13 -64.05 9.96 -44.59
C ALA A 13 -65.09 8.91 -44.17
N GLY A 14 -65.65 8.19 -45.15
CA GLY A 14 -66.60 7.10 -44.89
C GLY A 14 -65.97 5.91 -44.13
N THR A 15 -66.81 5.11 -43.48
CA THR A 15 -66.39 3.98 -42.61
C THR A 15 -65.90 2.73 -43.36
N ASN A 16 -65.98 2.72 -44.71
CA ASN A 16 -65.58 1.58 -45.54
C ASN A 16 -64.10 1.20 -45.43
N HIS A 17 -63.22 2.15 -45.09
CA HIS A 17 -61.80 1.87 -44.91
C HIS A 17 -61.50 1.12 -43.59
N LEU A 18 -62.30 1.37 -42.54
CA LEU A 18 -62.23 0.67 -41.25
C LEU A 18 -62.66 -0.79 -41.40
N TRP A 19 -63.73 -1.04 -42.16
CA TRP A 19 -64.21 -2.40 -42.45
C TRP A 19 -63.20 -3.23 -43.26
N ARG A 20 -62.55 -2.61 -44.26
CA ARG A 20 -61.46 -3.25 -45.01
C ARG A 20 -60.26 -3.56 -44.13
N HIS A 21 -59.92 -2.67 -43.20
CA HIS A 21 -58.85 -2.91 -42.24
C HIS A 21 -59.18 -4.07 -41.29
N TYR A 22 -60.38 -4.09 -40.71
CA TYR A 22 -60.83 -5.15 -39.80
C TYR A 22 -60.75 -6.53 -40.45
N ASN A 23 -61.24 -6.67 -41.68
CA ASN A 23 -61.22 -7.96 -42.39
C ASN A 23 -59.80 -8.40 -42.76
N ARG A 24 -58.92 -7.48 -43.18
CA ARG A 24 -57.52 -7.79 -43.54
C ARG A 24 -56.65 -8.09 -42.33
N CYS A 25 -56.86 -7.37 -41.22
CA CYS A 25 -56.08 -7.55 -40.00
C CYS A 25 -56.41 -8.88 -39.27
N LYS A 26 -57.59 -9.44 -39.54
CA LYS A 26 -58.00 -10.73 -38.99
C LYS A 26 -57.35 -11.93 -39.71
N THR A 27 -56.89 -11.75 -40.95
CA THR A 27 -56.49 -12.87 -41.83
C THR A 27 -54.98 -13.07 -42.01
N GLU A 28 -54.11 -12.12 -41.65
CA GLU A 28 -52.66 -12.26 -41.88
C GLU A 28 -51.80 -11.92 -40.66
N PRO A 29 -51.07 -12.89 -40.05
CA PRO A 29 -49.97 -12.60 -39.15
C PRO A 29 -48.74 -12.17 -39.98
N ARG A 30 -48.26 -10.95 -39.72
CA ARG A 30 -47.16 -10.25 -40.42
C ARG A 30 -45.95 -11.13 -40.76
N GLN A 31 -45.62 -11.24 -42.06
CA GLN A 31 -44.24 -11.36 -42.53
C GLN A 31 -43.79 -10.00 -43.07
N SER A 32 -42.73 -9.44 -42.48
CA SER A 32 -42.13 -8.18 -42.90
C SER A 32 -40.77 -8.43 -43.55
N LEU A 33 -40.56 -8.03 -44.80
CA LEU A 33 -39.24 -7.64 -45.33
C LEU A 33 -39.43 -6.73 -46.56
N LEU A 34 -38.87 -5.51 -46.50
CA LEU A 34 -37.84 -4.95 -47.41
C LEU A 34 -37.71 -3.42 -47.21
N ALA A 35 -36.47 -2.95 -47.26
CA ALA A 35 -35.90 -1.63 -46.89
C ALA A 35 -36.19 -0.49 -47.93
N PRO A 36 -35.61 0.75 -47.90
CA PRO A 36 -34.58 1.33 -47.01
C PRO A 36 -34.73 2.83 -46.56
N ARG A 37 -33.97 3.14 -45.49
CA ARG A 37 -33.33 4.41 -45.02
C ARG A 37 -33.94 5.79 -45.37
N ASN A 38 -34.22 6.59 -44.32
CA ASN A 38 -33.46 7.81 -43.98
C ASN A 38 -33.91 8.41 -42.63
N GLY A 39 -32.95 8.98 -41.88
CA GLY A 39 -33.19 10.11 -40.98
C GLY A 39 -33.46 9.81 -39.50
N ALA A 40 -32.42 9.99 -38.69
CA ALA A 40 -32.35 10.24 -37.24
C ALA A 40 -33.66 10.55 -36.47
N GLN A 41 -33.85 9.90 -35.32
CA GLN A 41 -33.68 10.51 -33.98
C GLN A 41 -34.14 9.58 -32.86
N GLN A 42 -33.41 9.67 -31.75
CA GLN A 42 -33.77 9.31 -30.37
C GLN A 42 -33.80 7.83 -29.98
N ALA A 43 -32.65 7.43 -29.42
CA ALA A 43 -32.47 6.28 -28.58
C ALA A 43 -33.36 6.40 -27.33
N GLN A 44 -34.36 5.51 -27.24
CA GLN A 44 -34.90 5.05 -25.98
C GLN A 44 -34.82 3.53 -25.96
N SER A 45 -34.10 3.06 -24.94
CA SER A 45 -34.04 1.71 -24.37
C SER A 45 -35.11 0.72 -24.82
N SER A 46 -34.84 0.02 -25.92
CA SER A 46 -35.36 -1.32 -26.15
C SER A 46 -34.29 -2.10 -26.89
N ASP A 47 -33.39 -2.74 -26.12
CA ASP A 47 -32.54 -3.83 -26.59
C ASP A 47 -33.45 -5.02 -26.97
N HIS A 48 -34.16 -4.89 -28.08
CA HIS A 48 -34.53 -6.06 -28.85
C HIS A 48 -33.23 -6.59 -29.46
N HIS A 49 -32.61 -7.52 -28.73
CA HIS A 49 -31.64 -8.46 -29.28
C HIS A 49 -32.12 -8.94 -30.65
N ARG A 50 -31.60 -8.35 -31.73
CA ARG A 50 -31.44 -9.11 -32.96
C ARG A 50 -30.58 -10.30 -32.54
N LEU A 51 -31.16 -11.50 -32.55
CA LEU A 51 -30.42 -12.73 -32.31
C LEU A 51 -29.15 -12.68 -33.15
N SER A 52 -28.01 -12.45 -32.50
CA SER A 52 -26.72 -12.43 -33.18
C SER A 52 -26.60 -13.76 -33.89
N ARG A 53 -26.34 -13.71 -35.21
CA ARG A 53 -26.06 -14.92 -35.98
C ARG A 53 -24.95 -15.69 -35.24
N PHE A 54 -25.18 -16.97 -35.00
CA PHE A 54 -24.21 -17.82 -34.31
C PHE A 54 -22.83 -17.69 -34.97
N ASN A 55 -21.82 -17.35 -34.16
CA ASN A 55 -20.43 -17.26 -34.55
C ASN A 55 -19.64 -18.30 -33.74
N GLN A 56 -19.15 -19.33 -34.44
CA GLN A 56 -18.37 -20.43 -33.86
C GLN A 56 -17.08 -19.93 -33.20
N GLU A 57 -16.35 -19.04 -33.88
CA GLU A 57 -15.03 -18.53 -33.44
C GLU A 57 -15.17 -17.72 -32.15
N LEU A 58 -16.20 -16.86 -32.07
CA LEU A 58 -16.45 -16.05 -30.87
C LEU A 58 -16.78 -16.92 -29.64
N VAL A 59 -17.56 -17.99 -29.82
CA VAL A 59 -17.88 -18.91 -28.72
C VAL A 59 -16.65 -19.71 -28.31
N GLN A 60 -15.80 -20.13 -29.26
CA GLN A 60 -14.52 -20.79 -28.97
C GLN A 60 -13.57 -19.86 -28.21
N GLU A 61 -13.44 -18.60 -28.61
CA GLU A 61 -12.60 -17.62 -27.93
C GLU A 61 -13.07 -17.40 -26.48
N ASN A 62 -14.39 -17.30 -26.26
CA ASN A 62 -14.96 -17.17 -24.92
C ASN A 62 -14.77 -18.45 -24.08
N LEU A 63 -14.86 -19.63 -24.70
CA LEU A 63 -14.56 -20.91 -24.04
C LEU A 63 -13.11 -20.95 -23.57
N VAL A 64 -12.15 -20.57 -24.42
CA VAL A 64 -10.73 -20.48 -24.09
C VAL A 64 -10.50 -19.50 -22.94
N LYS A 65 -11.09 -18.29 -23.00
CA LYS A 65 -11.00 -17.30 -21.92
C LYS A 65 -11.58 -17.82 -20.61
N MET A 66 -12.70 -18.53 -20.66
CA MET A 66 -13.34 -19.14 -19.49
C MET A 66 -12.44 -20.23 -18.87
N VAL A 67 -11.88 -21.12 -19.69
CA VAL A 67 -10.97 -22.18 -19.24
C VAL A 67 -9.74 -21.57 -18.55
N VAL A 68 -9.17 -20.52 -19.12
CA VAL A 68 -8.02 -19.81 -18.53
C VAL A 68 -8.40 -19.06 -17.25
N ALA A 69 -9.54 -18.36 -17.23
CA ALA A 69 -9.96 -17.55 -16.08
C ALA A 69 -10.35 -18.39 -14.86
N HIS A 70 -10.87 -19.60 -15.07
CA HIS A 70 -11.32 -20.51 -14.01
C HIS A 70 -10.42 -21.73 -13.83
N GLU A 71 -9.27 -21.76 -14.50
CA GLU A 71 -8.28 -22.84 -14.41
C GLU A 71 -8.89 -24.24 -14.63
N TYR A 72 -9.86 -24.33 -15.53
CA TYR A 72 -10.53 -25.59 -15.82
C TYR A 72 -9.56 -26.59 -16.46
N ARG A 73 -9.66 -27.85 -16.04
CA ARG A 73 -8.94 -28.95 -16.70
C ARG A 73 -9.36 -29.00 -18.17
N PHE A 74 -8.40 -29.09 -19.09
CA PHE A 74 -8.69 -29.12 -20.53
C PHE A 74 -9.63 -30.25 -20.95
N LYS A 75 -9.66 -31.36 -20.19
CA LYS A 75 -10.57 -32.49 -20.43
C LYS A 75 -12.06 -32.13 -20.28
N MET A 76 -12.39 -31.00 -19.65
CA MET A 76 -13.77 -30.53 -19.45
C MET A 76 -14.58 -30.51 -20.77
N VAL A 77 -13.95 -30.15 -21.89
CA VAL A 77 -14.64 -30.07 -23.19
C VAL A 77 -15.07 -31.43 -23.75
N GLU A 78 -14.53 -32.53 -23.20
CA GLU A 78 -14.85 -33.91 -23.57
C GLU A 78 -15.83 -34.55 -22.58
N ASP A 79 -16.14 -33.89 -21.45
CA ASP A 79 -17.05 -34.44 -20.45
C ASP A 79 -18.50 -34.45 -20.98
N GLN A 80 -19.18 -35.59 -20.86
CA GLN A 80 -20.52 -35.78 -21.43
C GLN A 80 -21.54 -34.78 -20.90
N SER A 81 -21.46 -34.42 -19.61
CA SER A 81 -22.33 -33.41 -19.00
C SER A 81 -22.14 -32.02 -19.64
N PHE A 82 -20.88 -31.65 -19.95
CA PHE A 82 -20.57 -30.40 -20.62
C PHE A 82 -21.08 -30.40 -22.08
N LEU A 83 -20.88 -31.50 -22.81
CA LEU A 83 -21.39 -31.66 -24.17
C LEU A 83 -22.93 -31.57 -24.23
N ASN A 84 -23.63 -32.23 -23.30
CA ASN A 84 -25.10 -32.18 -23.21
C ASN A 84 -25.59 -30.76 -22.89
N PHE A 85 -24.90 -30.06 -21.99
CA PHE A 85 -25.18 -28.68 -21.64
C PHE A 85 -25.01 -27.74 -22.85
N MET A 86 -23.86 -27.80 -23.53
CA MET A 86 -23.59 -26.97 -24.70
C MET A 86 -24.52 -27.28 -25.87
N GLY A 87 -24.83 -28.57 -26.09
CA GLY A 87 -25.77 -29.00 -27.12
C GLY A 87 -27.20 -28.50 -26.88
N SER A 88 -27.60 -28.35 -25.61
CA SER A 88 -28.91 -27.76 -25.24
C SER A 88 -28.97 -26.26 -25.49
N LEU A 89 -27.85 -25.54 -25.30
CA LEU A 89 -27.77 -24.09 -25.52
C LEU A 89 -27.62 -23.72 -27.01
N GLN A 90 -26.73 -24.41 -27.73
CA GLN A 90 -26.47 -24.15 -29.14
C GLN A 90 -26.09 -25.45 -29.88
N PRO A 91 -27.05 -26.13 -30.50
CA PRO A 91 -26.81 -27.39 -31.21
C PRO A 91 -25.85 -27.29 -32.39
N LYS A 92 -25.65 -26.09 -32.97
CA LYS A 92 -24.72 -25.87 -34.09
C LYS A 92 -23.27 -25.69 -33.65
N PHE A 93 -23.02 -25.51 -32.34
CA PHE A 93 -21.68 -25.31 -31.83
C PHE A 93 -20.91 -26.63 -31.86
N LYS A 94 -19.81 -26.63 -32.62
CA LYS A 94 -18.87 -27.76 -32.61
C LYS A 94 -17.86 -27.54 -31.49
N VAL A 95 -18.02 -28.27 -30.39
CA VAL A 95 -17.07 -28.21 -29.27
C VAL A 95 -15.69 -28.67 -29.78
N ILE A 96 -14.64 -27.94 -29.40
CA ILE A 96 -13.26 -28.30 -29.73
C ILE A 96 -12.79 -29.45 -28.83
N ASP A 97 -11.93 -30.31 -29.35
CA ASP A 97 -11.27 -31.34 -28.55
C ASP A 97 -10.20 -30.75 -27.62
N LYS A 98 -9.69 -31.58 -26.71
CA LYS A 98 -8.68 -31.20 -25.74
C LYS A 98 -7.41 -30.62 -26.40
N ASN A 99 -6.89 -31.25 -27.46
CA ASN A 99 -5.63 -30.84 -28.09
C ASN A 99 -5.76 -29.48 -28.78
N ASN A 100 -6.90 -29.26 -29.44
CA ASN A 100 -7.23 -27.98 -30.07
C ASN A 100 -7.44 -26.89 -29.02
N LEU A 101 -8.09 -27.20 -27.89
CA LEU A 101 -8.21 -26.27 -26.76
C LEU A 101 -6.85 -25.87 -26.19
N GLU A 102 -5.94 -26.83 -26.02
CA GLU A 102 -4.56 -26.55 -25.59
C GLU A 102 -3.83 -25.63 -26.58
N GLY A 103 -3.97 -25.91 -27.88
CA GLY A 103 -3.43 -25.08 -28.96
C GLY A 103 -3.97 -23.64 -28.93
N GLU A 104 -5.28 -23.47 -28.78
CA GLU A 104 -5.92 -22.15 -28.69
C GLU A 104 -5.53 -21.38 -27.43
N CYS A 105 -5.41 -22.05 -26.27
CA CYS A 105 -4.86 -21.44 -25.06
C CYS A 105 -3.43 -20.94 -25.27
N MET A 106 -2.59 -21.72 -25.96
CA MET A 106 -1.23 -21.31 -26.30
C MET A 106 -1.19 -20.15 -27.31
N ASN A 107 -2.12 -20.09 -28.25
CA ASN A 107 -2.26 -18.96 -29.17
C ASN A 107 -2.67 -17.68 -28.43
N LEU A 108 -3.65 -17.77 -27.53
CA LEU A 108 -4.03 -16.67 -26.64
C LEU A 108 -2.82 -16.18 -25.83
N TYR A 109 -2.04 -17.10 -25.24
CA TYR A 109 -0.82 -16.77 -24.51
C TYR A 109 0.19 -16.01 -25.40
N LYS A 110 0.47 -16.48 -26.62
CA LYS A 110 1.40 -15.80 -27.54
C LYS A 110 0.94 -14.39 -27.90
N GLN A 111 -0.36 -14.21 -28.15
CA GLN A 111 -0.96 -12.89 -28.41
C GLN A 111 -0.80 -11.95 -27.21
N GLN A 112 -1.15 -12.43 -26.01
CA GLN A 112 -1.02 -11.63 -24.78
C GLN A 112 0.45 -11.33 -24.44
N LYS A 113 1.38 -12.27 -24.70
CA LYS A 113 2.82 -12.07 -24.50
C LYS A 113 3.33 -10.89 -25.31
N ILE A 114 2.93 -10.75 -26.58
CA ILE A 114 3.33 -9.61 -27.41
C ILE A 114 2.82 -8.28 -26.82
N SER A 115 1.57 -8.24 -26.38
CA SER A 115 0.97 -7.07 -25.73
C SER A 115 1.72 -6.67 -24.46
N ILE A 116 2.05 -7.64 -23.60
CA ILE A 116 2.77 -7.38 -22.35
C ILE A 116 4.24 -6.97 -22.62
N ILE A 117 4.91 -7.57 -23.60
CA ILE A 117 6.26 -7.13 -24.00
C ILE A 117 6.23 -5.66 -24.46
N LYS A 118 5.18 -5.25 -25.19
CA LYS A 118 4.99 -3.84 -25.55
C LYS A 118 4.83 -2.97 -24.30
N GLN A 119 3.99 -3.37 -23.33
CA GLN A 119 3.83 -2.65 -22.06
C GLN A 119 5.17 -2.50 -21.31
N PHE A 120 5.99 -3.55 -21.25
CA PHE A 120 7.31 -3.49 -20.64
C PHE A 120 8.23 -2.51 -21.38
N ASN A 121 8.21 -2.49 -22.72
CA ASN A 121 9.03 -1.57 -23.52
C ASN A 121 8.56 -0.11 -23.43
N ASP A 122 7.26 0.12 -23.30
CA ASP A 122 6.68 1.45 -23.17
C ASP A 122 6.85 2.02 -21.75
N HIS A 123 7.05 1.17 -20.74
CA HIS A 123 7.28 1.61 -19.36
C HIS A 123 8.58 2.43 -19.22
N PRO A 124 8.54 3.68 -18.72
CA PRO A 124 9.72 4.55 -18.66
C PRO A 124 10.75 4.11 -17.60
N GLY A 125 10.31 3.40 -16.56
CA GLY A 125 11.16 2.98 -15.45
C GLY A 125 11.85 1.62 -15.65
N LYS A 126 12.58 1.22 -14.61
CA LYS A 126 13.12 -0.13 -14.48
C LYS A 126 12.08 -1.09 -13.89
N ILE A 127 12.21 -2.36 -14.20
CA ILE A 127 11.33 -3.44 -13.77
C ILE A 127 12.07 -4.29 -12.73
N ALA A 128 11.47 -4.49 -11.57
CA ALA A 128 11.99 -5.36 -10.53
C ALA A 128 11.63 -6.81 -10.84
N ILE A 129 12.56 -7.73 -10.64
CA ILE A 129 12.37 -9.16 -10.88
C ILE A 129 12.29 -9.86 -9.53
N HIS A 130 11.25 -10.67 -9.34
CA HIS A 130 11.06 -11.49 -8.15
C HIS A 130 11.22 -12.97 -8.52
N ILE A 131 12.01 -13.67 -7.72
CA ILE A 131 12.33 -15.08 -7.93
C ILE A 131 11.88 -15.87 -6.71
N GLU A 132 11.00 -16.84 -6.96
CA GLU A 132 10.48 -17.77 -5.95
C GLU A 132 10.91 -19.19 -6.33
N ARG A 133 11.41 -19.95 -5.37
CA ARG A 133 11.79 -21.34 -5.56
C ARG A 133 10.79 -22.23 -4.84
N TRP A 134 10.39 -23.30 -5.51
CA TRP A 134 9.45 -24.26 -4.96
C TRP A 134 10.07 -25.64 -5.06
N SER A 135 10.17 -26.35 -3.95
CA SER A 135 10.63 -27.73 -3.93
C SER A 135 9.43 -28.64 -3.71
N CYS A 136 9.24 -29.63 -4.60
CA CYS A 136 8.24 -30.66 -4.44
C CYS A 136 8.79 -31.81 -3.57
N ILE A 137 7.91 -32.50 -2.84
CA ILE A 137 8.24 -33.70 -2.04
C ILE A 137 8.96 -34.81 -2.84
N TYR A 138 8.84 -34.79 -4.18
CA TYR A 138 9.48 -35.74 -5.09
C TYR A 138 10.82 -35.25 -5.67
N THR A 139 11.51 -34.30 -5.00
CA THR A 139 12.87 -33.79 -5.33
C THR A 139 12.99 -32.89 -6.57
N PHE A 140 11.88 -32.49 -7.19
CA PHE A 140 11.88 -31.50 -8.26
C PHE A 140 11.84 -30.08 -7.71
N ASP A 141 12.79 -29.25 -8.15
CA ASP A 141 12.83 -27.83 -7.85
C ASP A 141 12.25 -27.03 -9.03
N PHE A 142 11.35 -26.10 -8.75
CA PHE A 142 10.78 -25.18 -9.71
C PHE A 142 11.24 -23.75 -9.41
N LEU A 143 11.48 -22.99 -10.47
CA LEU A 143 11.79 -21.57 -10.41
C LEU A 143 10.65 -20.78 -11.05
N LYS A 144 10.06 -19.89 -10.26
CA LYS A 144 9.11 -18.90 -10.75
C LYS A 144 9.80 -17.55 -10.83
N VAL A 145 9.76 -16.94 -12.00
CA VAL A 145 10.29 -15.59 -12.26
C VAL A 145 9.12 -14.67 -12.54
N SER A 146 9.01 -13.58 -11.79
CA SER A 146 7.93 -12.60 -11.90
C SER A 146 8.50 -11.20 -12.12
N ALA A 147 7.92 -10.43 -13.04
CA ALA A 147 8.23 -9.03 -13.27
C ALA A 147 7.25 -8.14 -12.49
N ARG A 148 7.78 -7.22 -11.69
CA ARG A 148 7.04 -6.29 -10.85
C ARG A 148 7.40 -4.83 -11.19
N TYR A 149 6.39 -4.02 -11.39
CA TYR A 149 6.55 -2.59 -11.69
C TYR A 149 5.27 -1.82 -11.34
N ILE A 150 5.37 -0.50 -11.23
CA ILE A 150 4.22 0.39 -11.03
C ILE A 150 3.84 0.96 -12.39
N ASN A 151 2.58 0.80 -12.79
CA ASN A 151 2.09 1.33 -14.06
C ASN A 151 1.76 2.83 -13.96
N SER A 152 1.38 3.45 -15.08
CA SER A 152 1.00 4.87 -15.14
C SER A 152 -0.21 5.24 -14.27
N ASP A 153 -1.06 4.27 -13.93
CA ASP A 153 -2.21 4.44 -13.03
C ASP A 153 -1.83 4.27 -11.56
N TRP A 154 -0.53 4.25 -11.23
CA TRP A 154 -0.01 4.03 -9.87
C TRP A 154 -0.42 2.68 -9.25
N LYS A 155 -0.71 1.68 -10.09
CA LYS A 155 -1.02 0.31 -9.63
C LYS A 155 0.22 -0.57 -9.70
N LEU A 156 0.45 -1.33 -8.64
CA LEU A 156 1.46 -2.37 -8.61
C LEU A 156 1.03 -3.53 -9.52
N ILE A 157 1.80 -3.77 -10.57
CA ILE A 157 1.59 -4.86 -11.51
C ILE A 157 2.58 -5.97 -11.20
N ASN A 158 2.08 -7.19 -11.03
CA ASN A 158 2.88 -8.40 -10.86
C ASN A 158 2.55 -9.40 -11.98
N ARG A 159 3.54 -9.74 -12.82
CA ARG A 159 3.37 -10.67 -13.94
C ARG A 159 4.35 -11.83 -13.81
N THR A 160 3.86 -13.06 -13.70
CA THR A 160 4.69 -14.25 -13.83
C THR A 160 5.16 -14.37 -15.27
N ILE A 161 6.47 -14.28 -15.51
CA ILE A 161 7.08 -14.33 -16.84
C ILE A 161 7.67 -15.71 -17.16
N ALA A 162 8.07 -16.46 -16.14
CA ALA A 162 8.51 -17.84 -16.31
C ALA A 162 8.15 -18.70 -15.10
N PHE A 163 7.79 -19.95 -15.36
CA PHE A 163 7.67 -21.01 -14.37
C PHE A 163 8.37 -22.24 -14.97
N ARG A 164 9.52 -22.61 -14.43
CA ARG A 164 10.43 -23.59 -15.03
C ARG A 164 10.79 -24.67 -14.02
N LEU A 165 10.86 -25.91 -14.50
CA LEU A 165 11.48 -27.01 -13.76
C LEU A 165 13.00 -26.85 -13.85
N LEU A 166 13.69 -26.92 -12.72
CA LEU A 166 15.15 -26.89 -12.64
C LEU A 166 15.69 -28.34 -12.68
N PRO A 167 16.54 -28.69 -13.65
CA PRO A 167 17.17 -30.00 -13.69
C PRO A 167 18.18 -30.15 -12.54
N PRO A 168 18.20 -31.30 -11.83
CA PRO A 168 19.23 -31.59 -10.84
C PRO A 168 20.57 -31.95 -11.51
N PRO A 169 21.72 -31.61 -10.91
CA PRO A 169 21.87 -30.85 -9.66
C PRO A 169 21.55 -29.35 -9.86
N VAL A 170 20.83 -28.76 -8.91
CA VAL A 170 20.48 -27.34 -8.96
C VAL A 170 21.66 -26.53 -8.43
N ASP A 171 22.52 -26.10 -9.34
CA ASP A 171 23.63 -25.19 -9.05
C ASP A 171 23.29 -23.74 -9.45
N GLU A 172 24.21 -22.81 -9.18
CA GLU A 172 24.00 -21.41 -9.53
C GLU A 172 23.97 -21.17 -11.04
N THR A 173 24.61 -22.02 -11.86
CA THR A 173 24.67 -21.85 -13.31
C THR A 173 23.32 -22.12 -13.97
N VAL A 174 22.63 -23.18 -13.52
CA VAL A 174 21.27 -23.53 -13.97
C VAL A 174 20.29 -22.40 -13.63
N ILE A 175 20.44 -21.80 -12.44
CA ILE A 175 19.60 -20.67 -12.01
C ILE A 175 19.88 -19.43 -12.88
N VAL A 176 21.15 -19.10 -13.12
CA VAL A 176 21.54 -17.98 -14.00
C VAL A 176 20.98 -18.16 -15.41
N GLU A 177 21.15 -19.34 -16.00
CA GLU A 177 20.64 -19.64 -17.34
C GLU A 177 19.13 -19.47 -17.40
N CYS A 178 18.39 -20.03 -16.43
CA CYS A 178 16.94 -19.92 -16.38
C CYS A 178 16.47 -18.46 -16.30
N ILE A 179 17.12 -17.64 -15.48
CA ILE A 179 16.76 -16.22 -15.31
C ILE A 179 17.12 -15.42 -16.58
N ILE A 180 18.33 -15.59 -17.11
CA ILE A 180 18.77 -14.87 -18.32
C ILE A 180 17.89 -15.24 -19.52
N ASN A 181 17.54 -16.51 -19.70
CA ASN A 181 16.62 -16.94 -20.75
C ASN A 181 15.24 -16.30 -20.58
N ALA A 182 14.71 -16.24 -19.35
CA ALA A 182 13.45 -15.56 -19.08
C ALA A 182 13.53 -14.04 -19.39
N LEU A 183 14.60 -13.36 -18.98
CA LEU A 183 14.79 -11.94 -19.27
C LEU A 183 14.95 -11.68 -20.78
N THR A 184 15.60 -12.59 -21.50
CA THR A 184 15.78 -12.51 -22.95
C THR A 184 14.44 -12.71 -23.68
N ASP A 185 13.69 -13.74 -23.32
CA ASP A 185 12.38 -14.08 -23.89
C ASP A 185 11.35 -12.96 -23.78
N TRP A 186 11.48 -12.12 -22.74
CA TRP A 186 10.59 -11.01 -22.45
C TRP A 186 11.20 -9.63 -22.78
N LYS A 187 12.40 -9.59 -23.37
CA LYS A 187 13.15 -8.36 -23.73
C LYS A 187 13.40 -7.42 -22.55
N LEU A 188 13.65 -7.98 -21.36
CA LEU A 188 13.84 -7.26 -20.10
C LEU A 188 15.30 -7.03 -19.73
N LEU A 189 16.28 -7.54 -20.48
CA LEU A 189 17.71 -7.43 -20.16
C LEU A 189 18.14 -5.97 -19.89
N ASN A 190 17.64 -5.00 -20.67
CA ASN A 190 18.01 -3.58 -20.54
C ASN A 190 17.12 -2.81 -19.52
N LYS A 191 16.07 -3.46 -18.99
CA LYS A 191 15.09 -2.87 -18.08
C LYS A 191 15.10 -3.47 -16.68
N CYS A 192 15.85 -4.54 -16.45
CA CYS A 192 16.01 -5.13 -15.12
C CYS A 192 16.65 -4.10 -14.17
N GLY A 193 15.93 -3.72 -13.12
CA GLY A 193 16.40 -2.75 -12.12
C GLY A 193 16.93 -3.39 -10.85
N SER A 194 16.26 -4.45 -10.39
CA SER A 194 16.66 -5.22 -9.21
C SER A 194 16.13 -6.64 -9.31
N ILE A 195 16.78 -7.55 -8.60
CA ILE A 195 16.37 -8.94 -8.45
C ILE A 195 16.19 -9.23 -6.97
N THR A 196 14.98 -9.66 -6.60
CA THR A 196 14.64 -10.13 -5.27
C THR A 196 14.58 -11.65 -5.26
N THR A 197 15.34 -12.29 -4.37
CA THR A 197 15.41 -13.76 -4.26
C THR A 197 15.25 -14.24 -2.83
N GLU A 198 15.00 -15.53 -2.66
CA GLU A 198 15.15 -16.20 -1.37
C GLU A 198 16.58 -16.06 -0.85
N SER A 199 16.72 -16.02 0.48
CA SER A 199 18.00 -15.85 1.18
C SER A 199 18.81 -17.15 1.22
N THR A 200 19.26 -17.65 0.06
CA THR A 200 20.12 -18.84 -0.06
C THR A 200 21.46 -18.50 -0.70
N PRO A 201 22.56 -19.15 -0.29
CA PRO A 201 23.89 -18.89 -0.87
C PRO A 201 23.95 -19.13 -2.38
N THR A 202 23.27 -20.15 -2.89
CA THR A 202 23.23 -20.46 -4.33
C THR A 202 22.56 -19.34 -5.12
N ASN A 203 21.48 -18.76 -4.59
CA ASN A 203 20.81 -17.60 -5.22
C ASN A 203 21.70 -16.36 -5.16
N ASP A 204 22.40 -16.13 -4.04
CA ASP A 204 23.34 -15.02 -3.91
C ASP A 204 24.42 -15.07 -5.00
N LEU A 205 25.03 -16.24 -5.21
CA LEU A 205 26.03 -16.45 -6.26
C LEU A 205 25.43 -16.26 -7.66
N ALA A 206 24.22 -16.78 -7.90
CA ALA A 206 23.54 -16.64 -9.18
C ALA A 206 23.24 -15.17 -9.53
N VAL A 207 22.68 -14.40 -8.58
CA VAL A 207 22.36 -12.98 -8.82
C VAL A 207 23.63 -12.15 -9.01
N ASN A 208 24.70 -12.45 -8.27
CA ASN A 208 25.99 -11.79 -8.49
C ASN A 208 26.53 -12.04 -9.90
N LYS A 209 26.47 -13.29 -10.41
CA LYS A 209 26.84 -13.58 -11.81
C LYS A 209 25.95 -12.81 -12.81
N ILE A 210 24.64 -12.74 -12.56
CA ILE A 210 23.71 -11.97 -13.41
C ILE A 210 24.03 -10.48 -13.37
N LYS A 211 24.37 -9.94 -12.21
CA LYS A 211 24.79 -8.55 -12.04
C LYS A 211 25.98 -8.24 -12.95
N GLU A 212 27.03 -9.06 -12.90
CA GLU A 212 28.20 -8.89 -13.78
C GLU A 212 27.83 -8.93 -15.27
N LEU A 213 26.94 -9.83 -15.68
CA LEU A 213 26.49 -9.93 -17.08
C LEU A 213 25.64 -8.75 -17.55
N LEU A 214 24.96 -8.07 -16.62
CA LEU A 214 24.05 -6.95 -16.92
C LEU A 214 24.70 -5.57 -16.73
N LYS A 215 25.85 -5.48 -16.05
CA LYS A 215 26.59 -4.21 -15.84
C LYS A 215 26.87 -3.44 -17.12
N GLU A 216 27.15 -4.14 -18.22
CA GLU A 216 27.41 -3.51 -19.52
C GLU A 216 26.14 -2.97 -20.22
N ARG A 217 24.96 -3.43 -19.78
CA ARG A 217 23.66 -3.16 -20.43
C ARG A 217 22.81 -2.17 -19.66
N VAL A 218 22.97 -2.12 -18.35
CA VAL A 218 22.16 -1.32 -17.43
C VAL A 218 23.08 -0.66 -16.42
N ASP A 219 22.85 0.63 -16.14
CA ASP A 219 23.43 1.29 -14.97
C ASP A 219 22.82 0.67 -13.70
N LEU A 220 23.49 -0.37 -13.21
CA LEU A 220 23.14 -1.10 -12.01
C LEU A 220 23.82 -0.39 -10.84
N GLY A 221 23.14 0.59 -10.23
CA GLY A 221 23.63 1.24 -9.02
C GLY A 221 24.17 0.20 -8.03
N GLU A 222 25.39 0.41 -7.54
CA GLU A 222 26.25 -0.69 -7.05
C GLU A 222 25.64 -1.52 -5.90
N ASP A 223 24.78 -0.97 -5.04
CA ASP A 223 24.43 -1.64 -3.77
C ASP A 223 23.03 -2.25 -3.69
N ASN A 224 22.11 -1.92 -4.61
CA ASN A 224 20.68 -2.29 -4.47
C ASN A 224 20.13 -3.22 -5.56
N PHE A 225 21.02 -3.80 -6.38
CA PHE A 225 20.59 -4.71 -7.44
C PHE A 225 20.06 -6.04 -6.90
N HIS A 226 20.68 -6.57 -5.84
CA HIS A 226 20.25 -7.82 -5.22
C HIS A 226 19.56 -7.55 -3.89
N ILE A 227 18.31 -7.95 -3.77
CA ILE A 227 17.51 -7.80 -2.55
C ILE A 227 17.15 -9.18 -2.02
N ARG A 228 17.53 -9.49 -0.78
CA ARG A 228 17.10 -10.73 -0.12
C ARG A 228 15.67 -10.58 0.41
N CYS A 229 14.80 -11.54 0.09
CA CYS A 229 13.41 -11.52 0.51
C CYS A 229 13.29 -11.65 2.04
N GLY A 230 12.75 -10.62 2.68
CA GLY A 230 12.61 -10.55 4.15
C GLY A 230 11.75 -11.66 4.72
N ALA A 231 10.66 -12.05 4.04
CA ALA A 231 9.81 -13.15 4.48
C ALA A 231 10.57 -14.49 4.53
N THR A 232 11.39 -14.76 3.51
CA THR A 232 12.20 -15.99 3.45
C THR A 232 13.36 -15.97 4.45
N ALA A 233 13.94 -14.79 4.69
CA ALA A 233 14.97 -14.63 5.70
C ALA A 233 14.40 -14.88 7.10
N ILE A 234 13.23 -14.31 7.41
CA ILE A 234 12.53 -14.56 8.68
C ILE A 234 12.18 -16.05 8.83
N LYS A 235 11.66 -16.69 7.78
CA LYS A 235 11.39 -18.14 7.80
C LYS A 235 12.65 -18.94 8.20
N ALA A 236 13.80 -18.64 7.59
CA ALA A 236 15.05 -19.31 7.92
C ALA A 236 15.48 -19.08 9.38
N MET A 237 15.31 -17.86 9.91
CA MET A 237 15.60 -17.56 11.33
C MET A 237 14.72 -18.38 12.28
N VAL A 238 13.42 -18.48 11.97
CA VAL A 238 12.46 -19.26 12.76
C VAL A 238 12.76 -20.76 12.69
N GLU A 239 13.11 -21.28 11.52
CA GLU A 239 13.47 -22.70 11.35
C GLU A 239 14.70 -23.09 12.17
N GLU A 240 15.74 -22.24 12.22
CA GLU A 240 16.89 -22.48 13.11
C GLU A 240 16.48 -22.47 14.58
N THR A 241 15.58 -21.57 14.96
CA THR A 241 15.04 -21.51 16.32
C THR A 241 14.22 -22.76 16.66
N PHE A 242 13.45 -23.29 15.72
CA PHE A 242 12.70 -24.53 15.89
C PHE A 242 13.60 -25.75 16.07
N LYS A 243 14.77 -25.80 15.41
CA LYS A 243 15.75 -26.88 15.62
C LYS A 243 16.23 -26.93 17.08
N VAL A 244 16.50 -25.77 17.68
CA VAL A 244 16.94 -25.68 19.09
C VAL A 244 15.81 -26.10 20.06
N ASN A 245 14.55 -25.81 19.71
CA ASN A 245 13.38 -26.04 20.56
C ASN A 245 12.56 -27.28 20.14
N GLN A 246 13.15 -28.18 19.34
CA GLN A 246 12.43 -29.24 18.64
C GLN A 246 11.74 -30.23 19.61
N GLU A 247 12.38 -30.56 20.73
CA GLU A 247 11.83 -31.51 21.70
C GLU A 247 10.50 -31.02 22.27
N THR A 248 10.47 -29.78 22.76
CA THR A 248 9.28 -29.15 23.35
C THR A 248 8.16 -28.99 22.34
N ILE A 249 8.48 -28.55 21.11
CA ILE A 249 7.50 -28.44 20.02
C ILE A 249 6.95 -29.83 19.65
N SER A 250 7.78 -30.87 19.67
CA SER A 250 7.35 -32.23 19.35
C SER A 250 6.42 -32.83 20.41
N LYS A 251 6.65 -32.55 21.70
CA LYS A 251 5.71 -32.89 22.79
C LYS A 251 4.35 -32.24 22.55
N LEU A 252 4.34 -30.94 22.23
CA LEU A 252 3.12 -30.22 21.93
C LEU A 252 2.38 -30.81 20.70
N ARG A 253 3.10 -31.12 19.62
CA ARG A 253 2.52 -31.77 18.43
C ARG A 253 1.86 -33.10 18.77
N ARG A 254 2.45 -33.90 19.65
CA ARG A 254 1.86 -35.16 20.12
C ARG A 254 0.55 -34.93 20.87
N LEU A 255 0.52 -33.96 21.80
CA LEU A 255 -0.71 -33.61 22.51
C LEU A 255 -1.83 -33.14 21.57
N VAL A 256 -1.51 -32.25 20.64
CA VAL A 256 -2.48 -31.75 19.65
C VAL A 256 -2.96 -32.90 18.75
N HIS A 257 -2.07 -33.83 18.38
CA HIS A 257 -2.45 -35.00 17.61
C HIS A 257 -3.47 -35.89 18.34
N LEU A 258 -3.27 -36.17 19.64
CA LEU A 258 -4.19 -36.96 20.45
C LEU A 258 -5.58 -36.32 20.54
N VAL A 259 -5.63 -35.00 20.72
CA VAL A 259 -6.90 -34.27 20.79
C VAL A 259 -7.63 -34.26 19.44
N THR A 260 -6.89 -34.15 18.34
CA THR A 260 -7.42 -34.00 16.98
C THR A 260 -7.46 -35.30 16.17
N GLU A 261 -7.24 -36.46 16.81
CA GLU A 261 -7.22 -37.76 16.13
C GLU A 261 -8.58 -38.13 15.56
N SER A 262 -9.66 -37.87 16.29
CA SER A 262 -11.02 -38.20 15.91
C SER A 262 -12.02 -37.13 16.38
N GLU A 263 -13.23 -37.16 15.81
CA GLU A 263 -14.31 -36.28 16.27
C GLU A 263 -14.70 -36.55 17.74
N SER A 264 -14.59 -37.80 18.20
CA SER A 264 -14.88 -38.19 19.59
C SER A 264 -13.86 -37.63 20.57
N THR A 265 -12.57 -37.62 20.22
CA THR A 265 -11.50 -37.06 21.07
C THR A 265 -11.61 -35.54 21.16
N GLU A 266 -11.97 -34.88 20.05
CA GLU A 266 -12.22 -33.44 20.01
C GLU A 266 -13.42 -33.05 20.89
N GLN A 267 -14.51 -33.82 20.85
CA GLN A 267 -15.68 -33.62 21.72
C GLN A 267 -15.34 -33.84 23.20
N SER A 268 -14.58 -34.89 23.51
CA SER A 268 -14.10 -35.15 24.88
C SER A 268 -13.24 -34.00 25.40
N PHE A 269 -12.32 -33.51 24.57
CA PHE A 269 -11.48 -32.34 24.90
C PHE A 269 -12.31 -31.08 25.15
N ARG A 270 -13.33 -30.81 24.31
CA ARG A 270 -14.28 -29.70 24.53
C ARG A 270 -14.99 -29.84 25.87
N ALA A 271 -15.47 -31.03 26.22
CA ALA A 271 -16.16 -31.26 27.48
C ALA A 271 -15.25 -31.00 28.70
N VAL A 272 -13.96 -31.35 28.62
CA VAL A 272 -12.98 -31.03 29.67
C VAL A 272 -12.67 -29.52 29.69
N ALA A 273 -12.53 -28.89 28.52
CA ALA A 273 -12.36 -27.44 28.43
C ALA A 273 -13.54 -26.69 29.07
N ASP A 274 -14.76 -27.19 28.88
CA ASP A 274 -15.96 -26.66 29.52
C ASP A 274 -15.90 -26.78 31.05
N GLN A 275 -15.45 -27.92 31.56
CA GLN A 275 -15.24 -28.13 33.00
C GLN A 275 -14.16 -27.19 33.58
N CYS A 276 -13.16 -26.83 32.79
CA CYS A 276 -12.13 -25.86 33.15
C CYS A 276 -12.58 -24.40 32.99
N GLY A 277 -13.83 -24.14 32.59
CA GLY A 277 -14.40 -22.78 32.49
C GLY A 277 -14.09 -22.06 31.17
N LEU A 278 -13.66 -22.78 30.12
CA LEU A 278 -13.34 -22.21 28.81
C LEU A 278 -14.55 -22.15 27.84
N SER A 279 -15.77 -22.49 28.29
CA SER A 279 -16.99 -22.54 27.47
C SER A 279 -17.45 -21.21 26.85
N SER A 280 -16.87 -20.08 27.27
CA SER A 280 -17.35 -18.72 26.95
C SER A 280 -16.35 -17.88 26.15
N THR A 281 -15.18 -18.41 25.84
CA THR A 281 -14.16 -17.72 25.05
C THR A 281 -14.25 -18.16 23.59
N ASN A 282 -14.12 -17.23 22.64
CA ASN A 282 -13.98 -17.51 21.19
C ASN A 282 -12.63 -18.20 20.89
N THR A 283 -12.26 -19.22 21.68
CA THR A 283 -10.95 -19.87 21.61
C THR A 283 -11.00 -21.02 20.62
N THR A 284 -10.19 -20.92 19.58
CA THR A 284 -10.07 -21.94 18.54
C THR A 284 -9.31 -23.15 19.08
N ILE A 285 -9.86 -24.35 18.95
CA ILE A 285 -9.16 -25.59 19.31
C ILE A 285 -7.82 -25.67 18.58
N PRO A 286 -6.75 -26.15 19.23
CA PRO A 286 -5.47 -26.33 18.56
C PRO A 286 -5.59 -27.28 17.38
N SER A 287 -5.16 -26.82 16.20
CA SER A 287 -5.10 -27.65 14.99
C SER A 287 -3.68 -28.19 14.79
N ARG A 288 -3.58 -29.33 14.10
CA ARG A 288 -2.29 -29.88 13.68
C ARG A 288 -1.57 -28.87 12.79
N ASP A 289 -0.28 -28.69 13.00
CA ASP A 289 0.53 -27.82 12.17
C ASP A 289 0.98 -28.52 10.89
N PHE A 290 1.26 -27.72 9.87
CA PHE A 290 1.99 -28.16 8.68
C PHE A 290 3.46 -27.80 8.87
N VAL A 291 4.29 -28.80 9.16
CA VAL A 291 5.69 -28.64 9.60
C VAL A 291 6.56 -27.76 8.67
N LEU A 292 6.20 -27.66 7.38
CA LEU A 292 6.91 -26.84 6.39
C LEU A 292 6.51 -25.34 6.41
N GLU A 293 5.45 -25.00 7.14
CA GLU A 293 4.86 -23.67 7.30
C GLU A 293 4.92 -23.25 8.77
N TRP A 294 5.95 -22.47 9.11
CA TRP A 294 6.26 -22.09 10.48
C TRP A 294 5.14 -21.26 11.16
N ASP A 295 4.36 -20.54 10.37
CA ASP A 295 3.17 -19.78 10.78
C ASP A 295 2.05 -20.71 11.27
N SER A 296 1.90 -21.90 10.67
CA SER A 296 0.99 -22.92 11.19
C SER A 296 1.46 -23.47 12.54
N THR A 297 2.77 -23.66 12.73
CA THR A 297 3.35 -24.05 14.03
C THR A 297 3.16 -22.95 15.08
N HIS A 298 3.35 -21.68 14.71
CA HIS A 298 3.06 -20.54 15.59
C HIS A 298 1.60 -20.50 16.03
N GLN A 299 0.66 -20.72 15.11
CA GLN A 299 -0.77 -20.78 15.42
C GLN A 299 -1.11 -21.96 16.35
N MET A 300 -0.52 -23.13 16.11
CA MET A 300 -0.68 -24.30 16.98
C MET A 300 -0.20 -24.01 18.40
N ILE A 301 0.98 -23.38 18.56
CA ILE A 301 1.50 -22.98 19.87
C ILE A 301 0.56 -21.97 20.54
N SER A 302 0.14 -20.93 19.81
CA SER A 302 -0.76 -19.90 20.35
C SER A 302 -2.06 -20.49 20.86
N ASN A 303 -2.75 -21.30 20.04
CA ASN A 303 -4.01 -21.91 20.44
C ASN A 303 -3.80 -22.88 21.61
N SER A 304 -2.71 -23.64 21.63
CA SER A 304 -2.47 -24.63 22.69
C SER A 304 -2.20 -23.99 24.06
N LEU A 305 -1.59 -22.80 24.09
CA LEU A 305 -1.34 -22.06 25.34
C LEU A 305 -2.64 -21.67 26.04
N ASP A 306 -3.68 -21.34 25.28
CA ASP A 306 -5.01 -21.01 25.83
C ASP A 306 -5.66 -22.21 26.54
N PHE A 307 -5.30 -23.44 26.13
CA PHE A 307 -5.79 -24.69 26.72
C PHE A 307 -4.80 -25.36 27.67
N ARG A 308 -3.77 -24.65 28.15
CA ARG A 308 -2.75 -25.23 29.06
C ARG A 308 -3.37 -25.97 30.26
N LEU A 309 -4.34 -25.38 30.94
CA LEU A 309 -4.99 -25.99 32.11
C LEU A 309 -5.73 -27.28 31.76
N VAL A 310 -6.30 -27.36 30.55
CA VAL A 310 -6.98 -28.56 30.04
C VAL A 310 -5.97 -29.68 29.81
N PHE A 311 -4.82 -29.36 29.21
CA PHE A 311 -3.74 -30.34 29.03
C PHE A 311 -3.15 -30.81 30.36
N GLU A 312 -3.03 -29.94 31.36
CA GLU A 312 -2.61 -30.31 32.72
C GLU A 312 -3.65 -31.25 33.39
N HIS A 313 -4.94 -31.00 33.21
CA HIS A 313 -6.02 -31.88 33.69
C HIS A 313 -6.01 -33.25 32.99
N LEU A 314 -5.83 -33.27 31.66
CA LEU A 314 -5.76 -34.51 30.87
C LEU A 314 -4.54 -35.35 31.27
N ASN A 315 -3.39 -34.72 31.51
CA ASN A 315 -2.20 -35.41 32.03
C ASN A 315 -2.45 -36.05 33.42
N ALA A 316 -3.21 -35.38 34.29
CA ALA A 316 -3.53 -35.91 35.61
C ALA A 316 -4.55 -37.06 35.59
N THR A 317 -5.42 -37.10 34.57
CA THR A 317 -6.56 -38.03 34.51
C THR A 317 -6.37 -39.19 33.54
N GLN A 318 -5.55 -39.02 32.50
CA GLN A 318 -5.41 -39.97 31.40
C GLN A 318 -3.94 -40.33 31.14
N PRO A 319 -3.58 -41.64 31.10
CA PRO A 319 -2.20 -42.07 30.94
C PRO A 319 -1.62 -41.75 29.55
N GLU A 320 -2.46 -41.53 28.54
CA GLU A 320 -2.07 -41.19 27.17
C GLU A 320 -1.37 -39.81 27.09
N TYR A 321 -1.58 -38.95 28.09
CA TYR A 321 -1.06 -37.57 28.14
C TYR A 321 0.20 -37.44 29.00
N ILE A 322 0.83 -38.57 29.40
CA ILE A 322 1.98 -38.61 30.32
C ILE A 322 3.20 -37.82 29.84
N ASP A 323 3.36 -37.66 28.52
CA ASP A 323 4.45 -36.92 27.88
C ASP A 323 4.08 -35.44 27.61
N SER A 324 3.29 -34.86 28.51
CA SER A 324 2.90 -33.44 28.47
C SER A 324 4.08 -32.52 28.81
N PRO A 325 4.19 -31.33 28.19
CA PRO A 325 5.22 -30.37 28.54
C PRO A 325 5.22 -30.03 30.03
N THR A 326 6.41 -29.95 30.62
CA THR A 326 6.63 -29.51 31.99
C THR A 326 6.28 -28.02 32.16
N PRO A 327 6.08 -27.51 33.40
CA PRO A 327 5.83 -26.09 33.62
C PRO A 327 6.90 -25.15 33.02
N GLN A 328 8.15 -25.59 32.99
CA GLN A 328 9.26 -24.86 32.35
C GLN A 328 9.16 -24.87 30.83
N GLU A 329 8.77 -26.00 30.23
CA GLU A 329 8.54 -26.12 28.78
C GLU A 329 7.31 -25.33 28.32
N TRP A 330 6.25 -25.24 29.12
CA TRP A 330 5.12 -24.34 28.86
C TRP A 330 5.54 -22.87 28.87
N LEU A 331 6.42 -22.48 29.80
CA LEU A 331 7.00 -21.13 29.82
C LEU A 331 7.86 -20.86 28.56
N GLN A 332 8.64 -21.85 28.14
CA GLN A 332 9.43 -21.80 26.90
C GLN A 332 8.52 -21.64 25.66
N LEU A 333 7.41 -22.39 25.57
CA LEU A 333 6.41 -22.25 24.50
C LEU A 333 5.74 -20.87 24.50
N SER A 334 5.43 -20.32 25.68
CA SER A 334 4.91 -18.95 25.81
C SER A 334 5.91 -17.92 25.28
N THR A 335 7.16 -18.02 25.68
CA THR A 335 8.24 -17.14 25.23
C THR A 335 8.45 -17.25 23.72
N LEU A 336 8.40 -18.47 23.18
CA LEU A 336 8.50 -18.74 21.75
C LEU A 336 7.34 -18.10 20.99
N LYS A 337 6.10 -18.26 21.47
CA LYS A 337 4.92 -17.63 20.85
C LYS A 337 5.03 -16.11 20.81
N ASP A 338 5.45 -15.48 21.90
CA ASP A 338 5.58 -14.02 21.96
C ASP A 338 6.68 -13.51 21.03
N ALA A 339 7.81 -14.22 20.94
CA ALA A 339 8.86 -13.89 19.98
C ALA A 339 8.33 -14.01 18.54
N LEU A 340 7.76 -15.17 18.18
CA LEU A 340 7.25 -15.43 16.83
C LEU A 340 6.13 -14.49 16.41
N SER A 341 5.29 -14.00 17.33
CA SER A 341 4.24 -13.03 17.02
C SER A 341 4.79 -11.75 16.37
N VAL A 342 5.95 -11.26 16.82
CA VAL A 342 6.59 -10.06 16.24
C VAL A 342 7.07 -10.35 14.80
N PHE A 343 7.63 -11.53 14.56
CA PHE A 343 8.07 -11.96 13.24
C PHE A 343 6.88 -12.22 12.30
N HIS A 344 5.79 -12.79 12.82
CA HIS A 344 4.58 -13.06 12.04
C HIS A 344 3.94 -11.77 11.54
N GLU A 345 3.76 -10.78 12.43
CA GLU A 345 3.26 -9.44 12.04
C GLU A 345 4.12 -8.82 10.92
N ALA A 346 5.45 -8.91 11.06
CA ALA A 346 6.38 -8.39 10.06
C ALA A 346 6.25 -9.12 8.71
N VAL A 347 6.14 -10.45 8.71
CA VAL A 347 5.95 -11.23 7.47
C VAL A 347 4.62 -10.92 6.82
N SER A 348 3.52 -10.83 7.58
CA SER A 348 2.20 -10.45 7.04
C SER A 348 2.24 -9.07 6.36
N CYS A 349 3.00 -8.12 6.92
CA CYS A 349 3.20 -6.81 6.30
C CYS A 349 4.05 -6.87 5.01
N LEU A 350 5.09 -7.71 4.99
CA LEU A 350 6.05 -7.81 3.88
C LEU A 350 5.57 -8.67 2.70
N ALA A 351 4.75 -9.68 2.99
CA ALA A 351 4.25 -10.65 2.01
C ALA A 351 3.03 -10.13 1.22
N SER A 352 2.50 -8.95 1.54
CA SER A 352 1.39 -8.33 0.83
C SER A 352 1.72 -8.14 -0.67
N THR A 353 0.85 -8.67 -1.54
CA THR A 353 0.98 -8.60 -3.00
C THR A 353 0.22 -7.44 -3.63
N GLU A 354 -0.71 -6.83 -2.88
CA GLU A 354 -1.62 -5.79 -3.38
C GLU A 354 -1.04 -4.38 -3.29
N SER A 355 0.01 -4.20 -2.49
CA SER A 355 0.64 -2.89 -2.26
C SER A 355 2.15 -3.02 -2.13
N PRO A 356 2.92 -1.96 -2.45
CA PRO A 356 4.36 -1.97 -2.23
C PRO A 356 4.70 -2.35 -0.78
N SER A 357 5.63 -3.28 -0.59
CA SER A 357 6.04 -3.75 0.74
C SER A 357 7.38 -3.16 1.19
N SER A 358 8.21 -2.67 0.25
CA SER A 358 9.53 -2.11 0.54
C SER A 358 9.50 -0.90 1.47
N ASN A 359 8.54 0.02 1.29
CA ASN A 359 8.42 1.20 2.16
C ASN A 359 8.07 0.85 3.62
N ARG A 360 7.52 -0.34 3.86
CA ARG A 360 7.17 -0.85 5.19
C ARG A 360 8.30 -1.67 5.82
N SER A 361 9.37 -2.00 5.08
CA SER A 361 10.41 -2.90 5.58
C SER A 361 11.13 -2.31 6.78
N PHE A 362 11.51 -1.03 6.73
CA PHE A 362 12.28 -0.40 7.79
C PHE A 362 11.54 -0.44 9.13
N ILE A 363 10.29 0.03 9.20
CA ILE A 363 9.51 0.02 10.44
C ILE A 363 9.40 -1.39 11.04
N ASN A 364 9.06 -2.37 10.21
CA ASN A 364 8.89 -3.75 10.69
C ASN A 364 10.21 -4.35 11.19
N MET A 365 11.31 -4.11 10.48
CA MET A 365 12.64 -4.56 10.92
C MET A 365 13.09 -3.84 12.20
N LYS A 366 12.75 -2.56 12.36
CA LYS A 366 12.99 -1.79 13.59
C LYS A 366 12.19 -2.33 14.78
N LYS A 367 10.94 -2.77 14.57
CA LYS A 367 10.13 -3.45 15.59
C LYS A 367 10.83 -4.73 16.07
N ILE A 368 11.29 -5.56 15.13
CA ILE A 368 12.06 -6.79 15.45
C ILE A 368 13.36 -6.44 16.19
N GLU A 369 14.15 -5.49 15.70
CA GLU A 369 15.41 -5.07 16.33
C GLU A 369 15.20 -4.65 17.79
N ARG A 370 14.15 -3.87 18.07
CA ARG A 370 13.81 -3.44 19.43
C ARG A 370 13.36 -4.59 20.32
N TYR A 371 12.53 -5.49 19.79
CA TYR A 371 12.10 -6.66 20.54
C TYR A 371 13.32 -7.48 20.96
N LEU A 372 14.20 -7.81 20.01
CA LEU A 372 15.41 -8.60 20.26
C LEU A 372 16.40 -7.89 21.20
N SER A 373 16.43 -6.55 21.23
CA SER A 373 17.37 -5.78 22.06
C SER A 373 16.96 -5.66 23.54
N LYS A 374 15.80 -6.20 23.96
CA LYS A 374 15.35 -6.08 25.36
C LYS A 374 16.27 -6.88 26.29
N PRO A 375 16.82 -6.27 27.37
CA PRO A 375 17.72 -6.97 28.30
C PRO A 375 17.09 -8.20 28.95
N GLU A 376 15.78 -8.14 29.25
CA GLU A 376 14.98 -9.20 29.88
C GLU A 376 15.09 -10.55 29.14
N HIS A 377 15.29 -10.52 27.82
CA HIS A 377 15.42 -11.72 27.01
C HIS A 377 16.72 -12.51 27.25
N TYR A 378 17.72 -11.87 27.85
CA TYR A 378 19.06 -12.43 28.06
C TYR A 378 19.33 -12.81 29.52
N GLU A 379 18.29 -12.81 30.36
CA GLU A 379 18.41 -13.18 31.77
C GLU A 379 18.18 -14.67 32.01
N ASN A 380 17.31 -15.31 31.23
CA ASN A 380 16.87 -16.68 31.45
C ASN A 380 17.31 -17.64 30.33
N ASN A 381 17.82 -18.83 30.70
CA ASN A 381 18.31 -19.83 29.73
C ASN A 381 17.28 -20.22 28.65
N HIS A 382 16.00 -20.39 29.01
CA HIS A 382 14.96 -20.75 28.04
C HIS A 382 14.70 -19.62 27.03
N SER A 383 14.80 -18.36 27.46
CA SER A 383 14.65 -17.18 26.59
C SER A 383 15.86 -17.02 25.65
N ILE A 384 17.08 -17.23 26.17
CA ILE A 384 18.33 -17.16 25.40
C ILE A 384 18.31 -18.16 24.23
N ASN A 385 17.88 -19.40 24.47
CA ASN A 385 17.80 -20.45 23.45
C ASN A 385 16.81 -20.14 22.31
N ILE A 386 15.90 -19.18 22.51
CA ILE A 386 14.94 -18.71 21.50
C ILE A 386 15.46 -17.44 20.83
N ILE A 387 15.91 -16.47 21.64
CA ILE A 387 16.22 -15.12 21.18
C ILE A 387 17.57 -15.03 20.48
N CYS A 388 18.60 -15.77 20.93
CA CYS A 388 19.92 -15.72 20.29
C CYS A 388 19.90 -16.22 18.83
N PRO A 389 19.32 -17.39 18.49
CA PRO A 389 19.22 -17.82 17.08
C PRO A 389 18.48 -16.81 16.20
N LEU A 390 17.38 -16.24 16.71
CA LEU A 390 16.63 -15.19 16.02
C LEU A 390 17.46 -13.92 15.82
N ALA A 391 18.18 -13.48 16.85
CA ALA A 391 19.01 -12.27 16.81
C ALA A 391 20.21 -12.42 15.87
N ASP A 392 20.90 -13.55 15.91
CA ASP A 392 22.04 -13.83 15.04
C ASP A 392 21.63 -13.85 13.56
N GLY A 393 20.52 -14.54 13.26
CA GLY A 393 19.96 -14.56 11.92
C GLY A 393 19.48 -13.19 11.47
N PHE A 394 18.79 -12.45 12.35
CA PHE A 394 18.31 -11.10 12.09
C PHE A 394 19.46 -10.14 11.77
N GLN A 395 20.53 -10.12 12.58
CA GLN A 395 21.67 -9.22 12.34
C GLN A 395 22.35 -9.49 11.00
N LYS A 396 22.53 -10.77 10.62
CA LYS A 396 23.10 -11.16 9.32
C LYS A 396 22.28 -10.62 8.15
N TYR A 397 20.95 -10.71 8.24
CA TYR A 397 20.05 -10.20 7.21
C TYR A 397 19.96 -8.67 7.22
N TRP A 398 19.78 -8.10 8.42
CA TRP A 398 19.51 -6.69 8.61
C TRP A 398 20.68 -5.82 8.17
N ASN A 399 21.92 -6.21 8.47
CA ASN A 399 23.11 -5.48 8.04
C ASN A 399 23.22 -5.34 6.52
N THR A 400 22.67 -6.27 5.74
CA THR A 400 22.67 -6.20 4.27
C THR A 400 21.55 -5.31 3.73
N ILE A 401 20.36 -5.32 4.33
CA ILE A 401 19.18 -4.65 3.77
C ILE A 401 18.85 -3.29 4.41
N LYS A 402 19.57 -2.92 5.49
CA LYS A 402 19.28 -1.73 6.29
C LYS A 402 19.25 -0.46 5.47
N GLU A 403 20.29 -0.20 4.68
CA GLU A 403 20.38 1.00 3.84
C GLU A 403 19.25 1.06 2.80
N PHE A 404 19.00 -0.05 2.10
CA PHE A 404 17.87 -0.15 1.17
C PHE A 404 16.53 0.15 1.85
N SER A 405 16.31 -0.42 3.03
CA SER A 405 15.08 -0.23 3.81
C SER A 405 14.92 1.20 4.30
N GLU A 406 16.01 1.84 4.74
CA GLU A 406 16.02 3.26 5.11
C GLU A 406 15.53 4.12 3.95
N ILE A 407 16.15 3.98 2.77
CA ILE A 407 15.78 4.73 1.57
C ILE A 407 14.33 4.44 1.17
N ALA A 408 13.92 3.17 1.18
CA ALA A 408 12.55 2.76 0.84
C ALA A 408 11.51 3.41 1.78
N SER A 409 11.82 3.58 3.06
CA SER A 409 10.91 4.18 4.04
C SER A 409 10.68 5.68 3.80
N VAL A 410 11.64 6.40 3.21
CA VAL A 410 11.51 7.83 2.88
C VAL A 410 10.42 8.05 1.82
N PHE A 411 10.22 7.09 0.93
CA PHE A 411 9.15 7.13 -0.07
C PHE A 411 7.75 6.96 0.52
N ASP A 412 7.62 6.64 1.82
CA ASP A 412 6.34 6.73 2.52
C ASP A 412 6.07 8.21 2.89
N PRO A 413 5.04 8.86 2.31
CA PRO A 413 4.76 10.27 2.56
C PRO A 413 4.45 10.60 4.02
N ARG A 414 4.13 9.58 4.84
CA ARG A 414 3.82 9.71 6.26
C ARG A 414 5.07 9.74 7.13
N LEU A 415 6.18 9.18 6.64
CA LEU A 415 7.45 9.04 7.36
C LEU A 415 8.45 10.09 6.91
N LYS A 416 8.67 10.18 5.59
CA LYS A 416 9.67 11.03 4.94
C LYS A 416 11.05 10.88 5.64
N PHE A 417 11.96 11.85 5.52
CA PHE A 417 13.25 11.82 6.23
C PHE A 417 13.13 12.03 7.75
N GLN A 418 12.00 12.59 8.21
CA GLN A 418 11.76 12.91 9.61
C GLN A 418 11.75 11.65 10.49
N TYR A 419 11.15 10.56 10.01
CA TYR A 419 11.14 9.30 10.76
C TYR A 419 12.53 8.67 10.87
N LEU A 420 13.33 8.71 9.79
CA LEU A 420 14.72 8.26 9.84
C LEU A 420 15.54 9.07 10.85
N GLN A 421 15.38 10.41 10.84
CA GLN A 421 16.05 11.29 11.80
C GLN A 421 15.65 10.93 13.24
N PHE A 422 14.36 10.77 13.52
CA PHE A 422 13.86 10.34 14.82
C PHE A 422 14.47 9.00 15.26
N SER A 423 14.46 7.99 14.37
CA SER A 423 15.00 6.67 14.66
C SER A 423 16.51 6.69 14.92
N LEU A 424 17.28 7.48 14.14
CA LEU A 424 18.73 7.56 14.27
C LEU A 424 19.15 8.28 15.55
N VAL A 425 18.47 9.37 15.92
CA VAL A 425 18.74 10.12 17.17
C VAL A 425 18.42 9.28 18.42
N LYS A 426 17.43 8.37 18.35
CA LYS A 426 17.13 7.44 19.46
C LYS A 426 18.22 6.38 19.68
N GLN A 427 19.05 6.09 18.67
CA GLN A 427 20.06 5.03 18.72
C GLN A 427 21.50 5.51 18.81
N HIS A 428 21.77 6.72 18.35
CA HIS A 428 23.11 7.25 18.17
C HIS A 428 23.19 8.68 18.70
N ASP A 429 24.40 9.14 18.96
CA ASP A 429 24.64 10.55 19.27
C ASP A 429 24.15 11.45 18.12
N PRO A 430 23.60 12.64 18.41
CA PRO A 430 22.99 13.52 17.40
C PRO A 430 23.90 13.81 16.19
N LYS A 431 25.21 13.91 16.41
CA LYS A 431 26.20 14.15 15.33
C LYS A 431 26.31 12.95 14.38
N LEU A 432 26.39 11.74 14.92
CA LEU A 432 26.47 10.51 14.12
C LEU A 432 25.14 10.23 13.42
N ALA A 433 24.02 10.58 14.06
CA ALA A 433 22.70 10.50 13.44
C ALA A 433 22.57 11.43 12.22
N GLU A 434 23.08 12.67 12.31
CA GLU A 434 23.07 13.63 11.19
C GLU A 434 23.97 13.18 10.03
N GLU A 435 25.15 12.64 10.33
CA GLU A 435 26.05 12.07 9.32
C GLU A 435 25.39 10.93 8.55
N LYS A 436 24.79 9.96 9.27
CA LYS A 436 24.07 8.83 8.66
C LYS A 436 22.88 9.30 7.82
N LEU A 437 22.11 10.27 8.32
CA LEU A 437 20.98 10.84 7.59
C LEU A 437 21.43 11.53 6.29
N SER A 438 22.55 12.25 6.34
CA SER A 438 23.16 12.88 5.17
C SER A 438 23.57 11.85 4.13
N ASN A 439 24.16 10.72 4.57
CA ASN A 439 24.51 9.62 3.68
C ASN A 439 23.28 9.03 2.96
N SER A 440 22.22 8.67 3.71
CA SER A 440 20.98 8.14 3.12
C SER A 440 20.32 9.15 2.17
N ARG A 441 20.41 10.45 2.46
CA ARG A 441 19.91 11.53 1.58
C ARG A 441 20.73 11.63 0.29
N ASN A 442 22.05 11.64 0.38
CA ASN A 442 22.94 11.68 -0.79
C ASN A 442 22.70 10.47 -1.69
N ARG A 443 22.51 9.29 -1.10
CA ARG A 443 22.20 8.06 -1.84
C ARG A 443 20.87 8.15 -2.58
N LEU A 444 19.82 8.65 -1.93
CA LEU A 444 18.53 8.89 -2.59
C LEU A 444 18.69 9.84 -3.79
N TYR A 445 19.46 10.92 -3.63
CA TYR A 445 19.71 11.86 -4.73
C TYR A 445 20.51 11.25 -5.87
N MET A 446 21.49 10.39 -5.58
CA MET A 446 22.19 9.64 -6.63
C MET A 446 21.25 8.75 -7.43
N ILE A 447 20.35 8.01 -6.76
CA ILE A 447 19.35 7.18 -7.43
C ILE A 447 18.43 8.05 -8.29
N PHE A 448 18.00 9.20 -7.78
CA PHE A 448 17.13 10.12 -8.51
C PHE A 448 17.81 10.70 -9.76
N GLN A 449 19.11 11.00 -9.70
CA GLN A 449 19.89 11.50 -10.84
C GLN A 449 19.88 10.54 -12.03
N THR A 450 19.84 9.22 -11.81
CA THR A 450 19.74 8.21 -12.87
C THR A 450 18.43 8.33 -13.69
N TYR A 451 17.39 8.94 -13.13
CA TYR A 451 16.09 9.14 -13.79
C TYR A 451 15.91 10.55 -14.36
N LEU A 452 16.86 11.45 -14.15
CA LEU A 452 16.84 12.77 -14.79
C LEU A 452 17.27 12.66 -16.26
N PRO A 453 16.58 13.32 -17.20
CA PRO A 453 17.01 13.34 -18.59
C PRO A 453 18.42 13.95 -18.69
N ILE A 454 19.34 13.27 -19.39
CA ILE A 454 20.60 13.88 -19.83
C ILE A 454 20.22 14.91 -20.90
N HIS A 455 20.07 16.18 -20.52
CA HIS A 455 19.99 17.25 -21.51
C HIS A 455 21.37 17.38 -22.17
N PRO A 456 21.48 17.25 -23.51
CA PRO A 456 22.69 17.68 -24.19
C PRO A 456 22.85 19.18 -23.97
N THR A 457 24.03 19.56 -23.47
CA THR A 457 24.42 20.95 -23.21
C THR A 457 24.21 21.80 -24.46
N LEU A 458 23.21 22.68 -24.42
CA LEU A 458 23.18 23.89 -25.22
C LEU A 458 23.54 25.05 -24.29
N ASP A 459 24.70 25.64 -24.55
CA ASP A 459 25.08 26.96 -24.04
C ASP A 459 23.97 27.98 -24.35
N GLY A 460 23.65 28.81 -23.36
CA GLY A 460 22.77 29.97 -23.50
C GLY A 460 21.80 30.13 -22.33
N GLY A 461 22.25 30.78 -21.26
CA GLY A 461 21.46 30.99 -20.05
C GLY A 461 20.26 31.93 -20.22
N ILE A 462 19.30 31.80 -19.30
CA ILE A 462 18.82 32.81 -18.34
C ILE A 462 17.85 32.08 -17.39
N GLY A 463 18.02 32.30 -16.09
CA GLY A 463 17.38 31.54 -15.02
C GLY A 463 15.87 31.79 -14.84
N GLY A 464 15.23 30.83 -14.16
CA GLY A 464 13.87 30.92 -13.63
C GLY A 464 13.54 29.71 -12.79
N GLU A 465 13.48 29.89 -11.47
CA GLU A 465 13.11 28.86 -10.49
C GLU A 465 11.66 28.39 -10.68
N MET A 466 11.45 27.07 -10.73
CA MET A 466 10.15 26.40 -10.60
C MET A 466 10.10 25.71 -9.22
N LYS A 467 9.01 25.93 -8.46
CA LYS A 467 8.70 25.20 -7.22
C LYS A 467 7.40 24.42 -7.35
N THR A 468 7.44 23.29 -6.67
CA THR A 468 6.71 22.03 -6.82
C THR A 468 5.39 21.99 -6.04
N GLU A 469 4.38 21.39 -6.65
CA GLU A 469 3.05 21.08 -6.13
C GLU A 469 3.05 19.76 -5.34
N GLU A 470 2.64 19.82 -4.06
CA GLU A 470 2.25 18.69 -3.22
C GLU A 470 0.71 18.58 -3.25
N ASP A 471 0.20 17.40 -3.56
CA ASP A 471 -1.22 17.04 -3.41
C ASP A 471 -1.34 15.77 -2.55
N GLN A 472 -2.22 15.78 -1.55
CA GLN A 472 -2.66 14.62 -0.77
C GLN A 472 -4.14 14.74 -0.38
N LEU A 473 -4.89 13.64 -0.57
CA LEU A 473 -6.06 13.18 0.21
C LEU A 473 -6.16 11.64 0.06
N PRO A 474 -6.94 10.90 0.88
CA PRO A 474 -7.30 11.03 2.29
C PRO A 474 -7.01 9.73 3.11
N ARG A 475 -7.17 9.80 4.45
CA ARG A 475 -7.09 8.65 5.39
C ARG A 475 -8.42 8.44 6.11
N GLU A 476 -8.85 7.18 6.23
CA GLU A 476 -9.76 6.66 7.26
C GLU A 476 -8.99 5.80 8.29
N PRO A 477 -9.53 5.56 9.50
CA PRO A 477 -8.73 5.21 10.67
C PRO A 477 -8.52 3.70 10.83
N MET A 478 -7.29 3.29 11.19
CA MET A 478 -7.01 1.96 11.72
C MET A 478 -6.01 2.02 12.88
N LYS A 479 -6.16 1.06 13.80
CA LYS A 479 -5.63 0.99 15.17
C LYS A 479 -4.24 1.60 15.40
N ILE A 480 -4.19 2.39 16.48
CA ILE A 480 -3.04 3.18 16.93
C ILE A 480 -1.90 2.25 17.38
N ASP A 481 -0.78 2.34 16.67
CA ASP A 481 0.51 1.75 17.01
C ASP A 481 1.30 2.75 17.88
N SER A 482 1.90 2.31 18.98
CA SER A 482 2.48 3.20 20.02
C SER A 482 3.67 4.05 19.52
N GLU A 483 4.36 3.59 18.47
CA GLU A 483 5.47 4.33 17.85
C GLU A 483 4.99 5.46 16.93
N ILE A 484 3.86 5.29 16.24
CA ILE A 484 3.31 6.37 15.41
C ILE A 484 2.90 7.53 16.32
N ASP A 485 2.41 7.24 17.52
CA ASP A 485 2.11 8.22 18.56
C ASP A 485 3.40 8.89 19.11
N GLU A 486 4.47 8.13 19.40
CA GLU A 486 5.79 8.72 19.75
C GLU A 486 6.35 9.62 18.64
N PHE A 487 6.25 9.19 17.38
CA PHE A 487 6.69 9.98 16.23
C PHE A 487 5.82 11.24 16.06
N GLN A 488 4.51 11.14 16.26
CA GLN A 488 3.61 12.30 16.27
C GLN A 488 3.97 13.29 17.38
N ARG A 489 4.33 12.81 18.57
CA ARG A 489 4.85 13.66 19.67
C ARG A 489 6.18 14.30 19.31
N PHE A 490 7.09 13.59 18.64
CA PHE A 490 8.35 14.15 18.16
C PHE A 490 8.12 15.27 17.12
N LEU A 491 7.18 15.07 16.18
CA LEU A 491 6.77 16.11 15.24
C LEU A 491 6.18 17.33 15.96
N ALA A 492 5.34 17.12 16.99
CA ALA A 492 4.75 18.19 17.79
C ALA A 492 5.80 18.98 18.61
N ALA A 493 6.78 18.28 19.20
CA ALA A 493 7.89 18.89 19.95
C ALA A 493 8.83 19.72 19.06
N SER A 494 9.00 19.32 17.80
CA SER A 494 9.79 20.05 16.81
C SER A 494 9.11 21.36 16.35
N ILE A 495 7.80 21.54 16.63
CA ILE A 495 6.99 22.71 16.26
C ILE A 495 6.87 23.71 17.44
N HIS A 496 7.05 23.28 18.69
CA HIS A 496 7.01 24.13 19.89
C HIS A 496 8.15 23.81 20.89
N PRO A 497 9.29 24.54 20.85
CA PRO A 497 10.45 24.23 21.69
C PRO A 497 10.31 24.55 23.20
N SER A 498 9.20 25.16 23.64
CA SER A 498 9.07 25.68 25.02
C SER A 498 8.22 24.85 25.98
N LEU A 499 7.81 23.62 25.60
CA LEU A 499 7.04 22.74 26.49
C LEU A 499 7.45 21.27 26.35
N ALA A 500 8.67 20.92 26.75
CA ALA A 500 9.01 19.58 27.23
C ALA A 500 10.45 19.53 27.78
N PHE A 501 10.63 19.86 29.06
CA PHE A 501 11.69 19.26 29.90
C PHE A 501 11.32 19.47 31.38
N SER A 502 10.35 18.69 31.86
CA SER A 502 10.22 18.40 33.29
C SER A 502 9.42 17.12 33.50
N SER A 503 9.98 16.20 34.30
CA SER A 503 9.51 14.85 34.67
C SER A 503 9.60 13.84 33.51
N SER A 504 10.44 12.81 33.52
CA SER A 504 10.89 11.99 34.65
C SER A 504 12.24 11.31 34.32
N PHE A 505 13.32 11.76 34.95
CA PHE A 505 14.53 10.95 35.15
C PHE A 505 15.15 11.39 36.47
N SER A 506 14.62 10.85 37.56
CA SER A 506 15.23 10.94 38.89
C SER A 506 15.38 9.53 39.46
N SER A 507 16.49 8.88 39.15
CA SER A 507 17.17 7.96 40.08
C SER A 507 18.41 7.38 39.42
N ILE A 508 19.51 7.34 40.18
CA ILE A 508 20.81 6.69 39.91
C ILE A 508 21.76 7.59 39.08
N SER A 509 22.91 8.09 39.56
CA SER A 509 23.68 7.89 40.78
C SER A 509 24.61 9.10 40.97
N LYS A 510 24.94 9.48 42.22
CA LYS A 510 26.19 10.19 42.53
C LYS A 510 26.73 9.69 43.86
N LYS A 511 27.88 9.01 43.80
CA LYS A 511 28.84 8.96 44.91
C LYS A 511 29.63 10.26 44.91
N GLU A 512 29.85 10.77 46.12
CA GLU A 512 30.68 11.92 46.52
C GLU A 512 32.17 11.66 46.14
N HIS A 513 33.13 12.59 46.07
CA HIS A 513 33.42 13.79 46.88
C HIS A 513 34.62 14.60 46.22
N PRO A 514 35.23 15.65 46.81
CA PRO A 514 35.31 17.02 46.26
C PRO A 514 36.74 17.57 45.97
N SER A 515 36.88 18.77 45.36
CA SER A 515 37.45 20.03 45.93
C SER A 515 38.36 20.67 44.85
N SER A 516 38.64 21.98 44.69
CA SER A 516 38.26 23.26 45.32
C SER A 516 38.91 24.42 44.52
N ASN A 517 38.25 25.59 44.48
CA ASN A 517 38.78 26.98 44.35
C ASN A 517 39.58 27.37 43.07
N SER A 518 39.54 28.57 42.48
CA SER A 518 38.93 29.90 42.73
C SER A 518 39.14 30.67 41.40
N SER A 519 38.23 31.50 40.89
CA SER A 519 38.16 32.94 41.16
C SER A 519 37.06 33.51 40.25
N SER A 520 36.10 34.19 40.88
CA SER A 520 35.01 34.91 40.23
C SER A 520 35.36 36.40 40.11
N ASN A 521 34.63 37.08 39.22
CA ASN A 521 34.47 38.54 39.10
C ASN A 521 35.33 39.30 38.07
N GLN A 522 35.19 38.95 36.78
CA GLN A 522 35.18 39.98 35.73
C GLN A 522 34.06 39.86 34.67
N HIS A 523 33.34 38.73 34.55
CA HIS A 523 32.26 38.61 33.55
C HIS A 523 30.84 38.95 34.03
N HIS A 524 30.61 39.10 35.34
CA HIS A 524 29.27 39.37 35.89
C HIS A 524 28.85 40.85 35.80
N GLN A 525 29.76 41.78 35.50
CA GLN A 525 29.43 43.20 35.29
C GLN A 525 29.17 43.56 33.82
N TRP A 526 29.72 42.81 32.86
CA TRP A 526 29.41 43.02 31.43
C TRP A 526 27.99 42.55 31.07
N PHE A 527 27.55 41.44 31.65
CA PHE A 527 26.26 40.82 31.33
C PHE A 527 25.05 41.61 31.85
N LYS A 528 25.20 42.44 32.89
CA LYS A 528 24.13 43.29 33.43
C LYS A 528 23.95 44.63 32.69
N SER A 529 24.96 45.08 31.95
CA SER A 529 24.93 46.32 31.16
C SER A 529 24.32 46.16 29.75
N PHE A 530 24.02 44.94 29.31
CA PHE A 530 23.53 44.69 27.95
C PHE A 530 22.00 44.57 27.86
N LEU A 531 21.31 44.28 28.98
CA LEU A 531 19.87 43.96 28.95
C LEU A 531 18.92 45.10 29.30
N LEU A 532 19.42 46.33 29.53
CA LEU A 532 18.57 47.49 29.82
C LEU A 532 19.06 48.73 29.08
N SER A 533 18.80 48.78 27.78
CA SER A 533 18.89 50.00 26.96
C SER A 533 17.72 50.04 25.94
N PRO A 534 16.88 51.09 25.94
CA PRO A 534 15.66 51.16 25.14
C PRO A 534 15.92 51.66 23.70
N LYS A 535 16.68 50.91 22.89
CA LYS A 535 16.94 51.25 21.47
C LYS A 535 17.03 50.09 20.47
N ALA A 536 16.42 48.94 20.72
CA ALA A 536 16.36 47.87 19.70
C ALA A 536 14.95 47.28 19.58
N LEU A 537 14.05 48.07 18.98
CA LEU A 537 12.75 47.64 18.52
C LEU A 537 12.82 47.50 16.99
N ASN A 538 12.93 46.28 16.47
CA ASN A 538 12.39 45.86 15.17
C ASN A 538 12.70 44.39 14.83
N LEU A 539 11.72 43.75 14.19
CA LEU A 539 11.80 42.56 13.34
C LEU A 539 11.75 41.17 14.01
N LEU A 540 10.53 40.84 14.45
CA LEU A 540 9.95 39.49 14.32
C LEU A 540 9.33 39.33 12.91
N LEU A 541 9.19 38.07 12.46
CA LEU A 541 8.73 37.53 11.15
C LEU A 541 9.93 37.05 10.29
N TRP A 542 10.05 35.82 9.80
CA TRP A 542 9.11 35.03 9.00
C TRP A 542 9.47 33.52 8.99
N VAL A 543 8.46 32.65 8.94
CA VAL A 543 8.51 31.23 8.53
C VAL A 543 7.74 31.11 7.20
N PRO A 544 8.25 30.43 6.14
CA PRO A 544 7.45 30.11 4.97
C PRO A 544 7.09 28.61 4.92
N VAL A 545 5.78 28.33 4.84
CA VAL A 545 5.19 27.07 4.34
C VAL A 545 4.71 27.33 2.91
N ALA A 546 5.04 26.43 1.99
CA ALA A 546 4.63 26.46 0.59
C ALA A 546 3.29 25.72 0.40
N ILE A 547 2.40 26.26 -0.44
CA ILE A 547 1.29 25.58 -1.10
C ILE A 547 1.31 26.06 -2.57
N VAL A 548 1.07 25.14 -3.50
CA VAL A 548 1.02 25.35 -4.96
C VAL A 548 -0.39 24.95 -5.45
N ILE A 549 -0.77 25.33 -6.67
CA ILE A 549 -2.15 25.63 -7.12
C ILE A 549 -2.63 24.66 -8.23
N HIS A 550 -2.84 25.13 -9.46
CA HIS A 550 -3.77 24.72 -10.53
C HIS A 550 -5.30 24.75 -10.26
N GLU A 551 -6.19 24.89 -11.26
CA GLU A 551 -6.39 25.83 -12.40
C GLU A 551 -7.61 25.26 -13.18
N HIS A 552 -8.85 25.78 -13.09
CA HIS A 552 -9.42 26.82 -13.95
C HIS A 552 -10.93 26.95 -13.63
N GLY A 553 -11.50 28.17 -13.76
CA GLY A 553 -12.95 28.42 -13.78
C GLY A 553 -13.39 29.59 -12.89
N VAL A 554 -13.74 30.71 -13.51
CA VAL A 554 -14.11 31.99 -12.86
C VAL A 554 -15.37 31.81 -11.99
N GLY A 555 -15.30 32.24 -10.72
CA GLY A 555 -16.46 32.36 -9.82
C GLY A 555 -16.24 31.97 -8.35
N LEU A 556 -15.10 31.37 -7.99
CA LEU A 556 -14.76 31.00 -6.61
C LEU A 556 -13.30 31.33 -6.35
N VAL A 557 -13.02 32.61 -6.08
CA VAL A 557 -11.74 33.03 -5.50
C VAL A 557 -12.05 33.55 -4.11
N ARG A 558 -12.00 32.65 -3.13
CA ARG A 558 -11.96 33.05 -1.73
C ARG A 558 -10.52 33.42 -1.43
N ILE A 559 -10.25 34.67 -1.10
CA ILE A 559 -8.88 35.08 -0.77
C ILE A 559 -8.66 35.08 0.74
N SER A 560 -7.54 34.51 1.19
CA SER A 560 -7.04 34.74 2.54
C SER A 560 -6.04 35.89 2.51
N GLY A 561 -6.26 36.94 3.29
CA GLY A 561 -5.45 38.17 3.27
C GLY A 561 -5.36 38.85 4.62
N LYS A 562 -4.39 39.74 4.79
CA LYS A 562 -4.24 40.52 6.03
C LYS A 562 -5.42 41.47 6.20
N HIS A 563 -6.05 41.47 7.38
CA HIS A 563 -7.12 42.42 7.68
C HIS A 563 -6.62 43.85 7.46
N PRO A 564 -7.32 44.69 6.68
CA PRO A 564 -6.83 46.02 6.30
C PRO A 564 -6.55 46.90 7.52
N GLU A 565 -7.32 46.73 8.60
CA GLU A 565 -7.12 47.41 9.89
C GLU A 565 -6.24 46.64 10.90
N PHE A 566 -6.03 45.32 10.73
CA PHE A 566 -5.32 44.46 11.70
C PHE A 566 -4.36 43.49 10.99
N PRO A 567 -3.12 43.91 10.66
CA PRO A 567 -2.24 43.17 9.74
C PRO A 567 -1.78 41.77 10.22
N GLY A 568 -2.00 41.43 11.49
CA GLY A 568 -1.72 40.11 12.07
C GLY A 568 -2.84 39.09 11.93
N THR A 569 -4.01 39.49 11.42
CA THR A 569 -5.20 38.65 11.31
C THR A 569 -5.45 38.27 9.85
N LEU A 570 -5.61 36.97 9.58
CA LEU A 570 -5.99 36.45 8.27
C LEU A 570 -7.52 36.46 8.13
N LEU A 571 -8.01 37.07 7.06
CA LEU A 571 -9.41 37.10 6.68
C LEU A 571 -9.63 36.24 5.44
N THR A 572 -10.62 35.35 5.46
CA THR A 572 -11.05 34.59 4.29
C THR A 572 -12.41 35.10 3.81
N LYS A 573 -12.45 35.73 2.62
CA LYS A 573 -13.66 36.34 2.04
C LYS A 573 -13.75 36.04 0.53
N ARG A 574 -14.95 36.06 -0.03
CA ARG A 574 -15.22 35.83 -1.45
C ARG A 574 -15.04 37.14 -2.22
N ILE A 575 -14.30 37.13 -3.33
CA ILE A 575 -14.26 38.27 -4.26
C ILE A 575 -15.56 38.31 -5.08
N LEU A 576 -16.25 39.45 -5.08
CA LEU A 576 -17.44 39.72 -5.88
C LEU A 576 -17.20 40.64 -7.07
N GLY A 577 -16.13 41.45 -7.03
CA GLY A 577 -15.78 42.37 -8.12
C GLY A 577 -14.29 42.67 -8.15
N LEU A 578 -13.74 42.83 -9.34
CA LEU A 578 -12.36 43.24 -9.59
C LEU A 578 -12.33 44.66 -10.16
N GLU A 579 -11.13 45.18 -10.39
CA GLU A 579 -10.93 46.53 -10.90
C GLU A 579 -11.84 46.89 -12.06
N GLY A 580 -12.51 48.04 -11.94
CA GLY A 580 -13.43 48.54 -12.97
C GLY A 580 -14.87 48.04 -12.85
N ASP A 581 -15.13 46.95 -12.12
CA ASP A 581 -16.48 46.41 -11.91
C ASP A 581 -17.35 47.34 -11.07
N ILE A 582 -18.67 47.29 -11.27
CA ILE A 582 -19.65 48.09 -10.51
C ILE A 582 -20.46 47.14 -9.62
N ILE A 583 -20.28 47.27 -8.30
CA ILE A 583 -20.90 46.42 -7.29
C ILE A 583 -22.00 47.18 -6.55
N LYS A 584 -23.16 46.54 -6.35
CA LYS A 584 -24.27 47.10 -5.57
C LYS A 584 -24.10 46.68 -4.10
N ARG A 585 -23.91 47.64 -3.19
CA ARG A 585 -23.82 47.34 -1.75
C ARG A 585 -25.11 46.73 -1.21
N VAL A 586 -24.96 45.77 -0.29
CA VAL A 586 -26.07 45.22 0.49
C VAL A 586 -26.29 46.11 1.71
N LYS A 587 -27.54 46.53 1.97
CA LYS A 587 -27.87 47.37 3.14
C LYS A 587 -27.64 46.59 4.43
N THR A 588 -26.66 47.00 5.22
CA THR A 588 -26.51 46.56 6.62
C THR A 588 -27.36 47.47 7.51
N GLU A 589 -28.21 46.90 8.36
CA GLU A 589 -29.04 47.69 9.30
C GLU A 589 -28.15 48.57 10.18
N GLY A 590 -28.42 49.89 10.18
CA GLY A 590 -27.74 50.87 11.04
C GLY A 590 -26.92 51.95 10.32
N ILE A 591 -26.65 51.83 9.00
CA ILE A 591 -25.94 52.88 8.25
C ILE A 591 -26.81 53.34 7.07
N ASN A 592 -27.49 54.48 7.25
CA ASN A 592 -28.22 55.18 6.19
C ASN A 592 -27.26 55.83 5.20
N THR A 593 -26.72 55.04 4.27
CA THR A 593 -26.23 55.57 2.99
C THR A 593 -26.98 54.82 1.88
N GLY A 594 -27.46 55.56 0.88
CA GLY A 594 -28.40 55.08 -0.14
C GLY A 594 -27.87 53.91 -1.00
N PRO A 595 -28.58 53.48 -2.06
CA PRO A 595 -28.16 52.37 -2.92
C PRO A 595 -26.88 52.75 -3.69
N GLY A 596 -25.74 52.60 -3.03
CA GLY A 596 -24.43 52.99 -3.55
C GLY A 596 -23.89 51.90 -4.44
N LEU A 597 -24.10 52.05 -5.75
CA LEU A 597 -23.26 51.37 -6.74
C LEU A 597 -21.82 51.88 -6.56
N VAL A 598 -20.89 50.97 -6.30
CA VAL A 598 -19.48 51.27 -6.13
C VAL A 598 -18.72 50.72 -7.32
N ARG A 599 -17.97 51.58 -8.00
CA ARG A 599 -16.97 51.11 -8.96
C ARG A 599 -15.70 50.72 -8.23
N VAL A 600 -15.21 49.51 -8.44
CA VAL A 600 -13.98 49.02 -7.83
C VAL A 600 -12.79 49.77 -8.45
N PRO A 601 -11.94 50.44 -7.63
CA PRO A 601 -10.77 51.14 -8.13
C PRO A 601 -9.76 50.20 -8.82
N MET A 602 -8.90 50.77 -9.67
CA MET A 602 -7.79 50.03 -10.29
C MET A 602 -6.89 49.41 -9.20
N GLY A 603 -6.45 48.16 -9.41
CA GLY A 603 -5.64 47.40 -8.46
C GLY A 603 -6.35 46.96 -7.17
N HIS A 604 -7.68 47.09 -7.08
CA HIS A 604 -8.49 46.70 -5.91
C HIS A 604 -9.50 45.60 -6.25
N CYS A 605 -10.02 44.96 -5.21
CA CYS A 605 -11.11 44.00 -5.29
C CYS A 605 -12.16 44.26 -4.21
N TRP A 606 -13.40 43.87 -4.49
CA TRP A 606 -14.52 43.90 -3.54
C TRP A 606 -14.74 42.50 -2.97
N VAL A 607 -14.67 42.35 -1.65
CA VAL A 607 -14.82 41.08 -0.94
C VAL A 607 -15.97 41.07 0.06
N GLU A 608 -16.75 39.99 0.09
CA GLU A 608 -17.86 39.78 1.03
C GLU A 608 -17.79 38.39 1.69
N GLY A 609 -18.33 38.27 2.91
CA GLY A 609 -18.49 36.97 3.57
C GLY A 609 -19.78 36.27 3.16
N ASP A 610 -19.81 34.94 3.24
CA ASP A 610 -21.00 34.17 2.86
C ASP A 610 -22.15 34.28 3.89
N GLU A 611 -21.85 34.75 5.12
CA GLU A 611 -22.83 35.05 6.17
C GLU A 611 -22.90 36.57 6.42
N PRO A 612 -23.98 37.25 5.96
CA PRO A 612 -24.06 38.72 5.97
C PRO A 612 -24.05 39.37 7.38
N PHE A 613 -24.39 38.61 8.42
CA PHE A 613 -24.61 39.14 9.78
C PHE A 613 -23.43 38.96 10.74
N HIS A 614 -22.44 38.11 10.41
CA HIS A 614 -21.29 37.80 11.27
C HIS A 614 -19.93 38.19 10.66
N SER A 615 -19.96 38.92 9.54
CA SER A 615 -18.82 39.17 8.67
C SER A 615 -18.48 40.67 8.62
N LYS A 616 -17.33 41.11 9.14
CA LYS A 616 -16.71 42.38 8.69
C LYS A 616 -16.14 42.16 7.28
N ASP A 617 -16.62 42.92 6.30
CA ASP A 617 -16.22 42.82 4.89
C ASP A 617 -16.21 44.16 4.14
N SER A 618 -16.16 44.16 2.80
CA SER A 618 -16.05 45.38 2.00
C SER A 618 -17.26 46.31 2.14
N ASN A 619 -18.40 45.82 2.63
CA ASN A 619 -19.51 46.70 3.02
C ASN A 619 -19.15 47.57 4.23
N SER A 620 -18.20 47.12 5.06
CA SER A 620 -17.68 47.85 6.23
C SER A 620 -16.45 48.70 5.91
N PHE A 621 -15.45 48.15 5.20
CA PHE A 621 -14.15 48.81 4.98
C PHE A 621 -13.89 49.25 3.53
N GLY A 622 -14.82 49.02 2.61
CA GLY A 622 -14.68 49.37 1.18
C GLY A 622 -13.84 48.37 0.38
N ALA A 623 -13.54 48.72 -0.87
CA ALA A 623 -12.69 47.89 -1.73
C ALA A 623 -11.26 47.79 -1.15
N ILE A 624 -10.66 46.62 -1.20
CA ILE A 624 -9.31 46.37 -0.67
C ILE A 624 -8.30 46.20 -1.80
N PRO A 625 -7.03 46.59 -1.61
CA PRO A 625 -5.99 46.35 -2.59
C PRO A 625 -5.87 44.85 -2.90
N LEU A 626 -5.80 44.50 -4.19
CA LEU A 626 -5.65 43.09 -4.61
C LEU A 626 -4.35 42.48 -4.06
N GLY A 627 -3.32 43.30 -3.83
CA GLY A 627 -2.06 42.88 -3.20
C GLY A 627 -2.18 42.38 -1.75
N LEU A 628 -3.32 42.56 -1.09
CA LEU A 628 -3.58 41.95 0.22
C LEU A 628 -4.03 40.48 0.13
N ALA A 629 -4.40 40.00 -1.07
CA ALA A 629 -4.73 38.60 -1.29
C ALA A 629 -3.46 37.74 -1.25
N THR A 630 -3.37 36.82 -0.29
CA THR A 630 -2.19 35.94 -0.12
C THR A 630 -2.43 34.48 -0.51
N ALA A 631 -3.69 34.06 -0.65
CA ALA A 631 -4.04 32.68 -1.02
C ALA A 631 -5.43 32.61 -1.66
N LYS A 632 -5.73 31.57 -2.45
CA LYS A 632 -7.06 31.23 -2.99
C LYS A 632 -7.58 29.95 -2.34
N VAL A 633 -8.78 29.94 -1.74
CA VAL A 633 -9.42 28.72 -1.23
C VAL A 633 -10.03 27.96 -2.40
N THR A 634 -9.68 26.69 -2.53
CA THR A 634 -10.05 25.83 -3.65
C THR A 634 -11.26 24.95 -3.33
N TRP A 635 -11.36 24.40 -2.10
CA TRP A 635 -12.42 23.47 -1.69
C TRP A 635 -13.00 23.85 -0.32
N ILE A 636 -14.28 23.54 -0.10
CA ILE A 636 -14.98 23.68 1.17
C ILE A 636 -15.55 22.31 1.49
N VAL A 637 -15.00 21.63 2.49
CA VAL A 637 -15.50 20.30 2.87
C VAL A 637 -16.73 20.50 3.75
N LEU A 638 -17.91 20.27 3.19
CA LEU A 638 -19.17 20.20 3.94
C LEU A 638 -19.43 18.73 4.28
N ALA A 639 -19.64 18.45 5.58
CA ALA A 639 -20.03 17.12 6.03
C ALA A 639 -21.44 16.81 5.53
N ILE A 640 -21.60 15.74 4.74
CA ILE A 640 -22.92 15.18 4.41
C ILE A 640 -22.97 13.78 5.02
N SER A 641 -24.08 13.55 5.73
CA SER A 641 -24.45 12.44 6.61
C SER A 641 -24.31 11.04 6.05
#